data_AF-A0A1D2A3B6-F1
#
_entry.id   AF-A0A1D2A3B6-F1
#
_cell.length_a   1.000
_cell.length_b   1.000
_cell.length_c   1.000
_cell.angle_alpha   90.00
_cell.angle_beta   90.00
_cell.angle_gamma   90.00
#
_symmetry.space_group_name_H-M   'P 1'
#
loop_
_entity.id
_entity.type
_entity.pdbx_description
1 polymer ?
#
loop_
_entity_poly.entity_id
_entity_poly.type
_entity_poly.pdbx_seq_one_letter_code
_entity_poly.pdbx_strand_id
1 'polypeptide(L)'
;MLVMRGVQLARQPLLRQGCRLQNTHDPVYASQNQCQNRTGKEHLQLRHGILPEKMPFSFGSLRQVCTAAVAANITAPETTPEAWENLSVTKTDSGVDITVEKSDNTYRVSIELTDASLHDGLLHWGINDWDVPPEAVQPPGTREAGDQAVQTPISGNKVTLSFPADGCPSKVVFVLKKGETWTNNGGSGYSAFLKPPGVDELHSKIMAAEGTYEHWSLFSRFNMALSILEAADAAGAEGMALVATWLRLSTMRQLDWYRKANYQGKDIAHVQKQLAQRMAEKARGAKDPWCRLFARMSLAGLPRGGGDGDAIRMGILNIMREHGIREGHRPGIECHFLEQWHQKLHQNTTPEDIHICEAYIAYLHTNSMDDFWRVLWDNGQVSREALSSMTHPITAQPLHLPQLIPSMKHYLWILKTTHSGADMDVALEMARGHLDGELAWIIGDILANRTAWWVPGKIVQARHRLKQYWQREGASRDVLLLDIALDSYFRLCVERTDLGSLSGDDLISLVILVLDNASVAAESSDLEAALSLWRRVAEQERWSGDWARLAMAASDFSALCLQEYMDRIAGLVQPFANDFKAACNIEPKYILNFGEEVVRGQPVFMLSVLLRALGPKLRGAASLGPWQVVSAAGADGEVLLLPNLDGVQGQTMPGATIILTERLTGNEDIPVRVGAGCHHHSGSSTRTLARHQGRTRGAGVEEAMYWNRCRLIPCHVCPAPYRHVDAAGHLVPCRRGSLRC
;
A
#
# COMPACT_ATOMS: atom_id res chain seq x y z
N MET A 1 1.20 16.19 -41.54
CA MET A 1 2.37 16.09 -42.44
C MET A 1 3.60 16.32 -41.58
N LEU A 2 4.64 15.47 -41.68
CA LEU A 2 5.77 15.19 -40.76
C LEU A 2 5.55 13.91 -39.93
N VAL A 3 5.72 12.71 -40.50
CA VAL A 3 6.94 11.98 -40.93
C VAL A 3 7.59 11.20 -39.77
N MET A 4 7.34 9.89 -39.81
CA MET A 4 8.08 8.82 -39.15
C MET A 4 9.58 8.86 -39.45
N ARG A 5 10.42 8.64 -38.43
CA ARG A 5 11.74 8.03 -38.61
C ARG A 5 12.08 7.12 -37.43
N GLY A 6 12.12 5.82 -37.72
CA GLY A 6 12.82 4.85 -36.89
C GLY A 6 14.34 5.05 -36.97
N VAL A 7 15.03 4.66 -35.90
CA VAL A 7 16.50 4.66 -35.86
C VAL A 7 16.97 3.21 -35.78
N GLN A 8 17.65 2.81 -36.85
CA GLN A 8 18.41 1.58 -37.00
C GLN A 8 19.71 1.66 -36.19
N LEU A 9 20.00 0.57 -35.47
CA LEU A 9 21.29 0.27 -34.85
C LEU A 9 22.41 0.26 -35.90
N ALA A 10 23.47 1.02 -35.65
CA ALA A 10 24.75 0.90 -36.34
C ALA A 10 25.88 0.70 -35.31
N ARG A 11 26.62 -0.41 -35.49
CA ARG A 11 27.83 -0.78 -34.75
C ARG A 11 29.06 -0.01 -35.27
N GLN A 12 30.07 0.05 -34.39
CA GLN A 12 31.53 0.23 -34.59
C GLN A 12 32.12 1.64 -34.37
N PRO A 13 33.44 1.77 -34.07
CA PRO A 13 34.26 0.97 -33.14
C PRO A 13 35.16 1.83 -32.22
N LEU A 14 35.82 1.12 -31.29
CA LEU A 14 36.82 1.54 -30.30
C LEU A 14 37.94 2.46 -30.82
N LEU A 15 38.28 3.48 -30.02
CA LEU A 15 39.60 4.12 -30.00
C LEU A 15 40.09 4.28 -28.55
N ARG A 16 41.24 3.63 -28.27
CA ARG A 16 42.03 3.70 -27.03
C ARG A 16 42.93 4.94 -27.05
N GLN A 17 42.93 5.73 -25.96
CA GLN A 17 44.05 6.47 -25.35
C GLN A 17 43.61 6.73 -23.89
N GLY A 18 44.32 6.48 -22.78
CA GLY A 18 45.72 6.17 -22.50
C GLY A 18 46.29 7.21 -21.51
N CYS A 19 46.27 6.92 -20.19
CA CYS A 19 47.21 7.37 -19.13
C CYS A 19 46.59 7.15 -17.73
N ARG A 20 47.09 6.18 -16.94
CA ARG A 20 48.19 6.23 -15.94
C ARG A 20 47.77 6.84 -14.60
N LEU A 21 47.72 6.00 -13.56
CA LEU A 21 48.07 6.22 -12.15
C LEU A 21 48.16 4.81 -11.52
N GLN A 22 49.36 4.24 -11.39
CA GLN A 22 50.21 4.19 -10.19
C GLN A 22 49.70 3.26 -9.08
N ASN A 23 50.51 2.21 -8.87
CA ASN A 23 50.45 1.15 -7.86
C ASN A 23 50.48 1.70 -6.42
N THR A 24 49.95 0.92 -5.48
CA THR A 24 50.69 0.22 -4.39
C THR A 24 49.65 -0.44 -3.46
N HIS A 25 49.57 -1.78 -3.47
CA HIS A 25 50.15 -2.73 -2.51
C HIS A 25 49.10 -3.23 -1.51
N ASP A 26 48.72 -4.51 -1.62
CA ASP A 26 48.88 -5.49 -0.54
C ASP A 26 48.62 -6.94 -1.00
N PRO A 27 49.12 -7.95 -0.25
CA PRO A 27 49.76 -9.11 -0.85
C PRO A 27 48.97 -10.42 -0.78
N VAL A 28 49.49 -11.34 -1.57
CA VAL A 28 49.16 -12.76 -1.79
C VAL A 28 49.40 -13.61 -0.53
N TYR A 29 48.50 -14.56 -0.26
CA TYR A 29 48.93 -15.94 0.04
C TYR A 29 48.04 -16.97 -0.65
N ALA A 30 48.71 -17.89 -1.32
CA ALA A 30 48.19 -18.94 -2.17
C ALA A 30 48.07 -20.27 -1.42
N SER A 31 47.20 -21.16 -1.89
CA SER A 31 47.45 -22.60 -1.85
C SER A 31 47.00 -23.25 -3.15
N GLN A 32 47.99 -23.80 -3.85
CA GLN A 32 47.89 -24.60 -5.07
C GLN A 32 47.26 -25.97 -4.77
N ASN A 33 46.55 -26.55 -5.76
CA ASN A 33 47.04 -27.76 -6.40
C ASN A 33 46.32 -28.08 -7.72
N GLN A 34 47.14 -28.30 -8.74
CA GLN A 34 46.83 -28.77 -10.09
C GLN A 34 46.51 -30.29 -10.06
N CYS A 35 45.68 -30.79 -10.98
CA CYS A 35 46.17 -31.53 -12.16
C CYS A 35 45.06 -32.26 -12.95
N GLN A 36 45.10 -32.00 -14.27
CA GLN A 36 44.99 -32.94 -15.40
C GLN A 36 43.63 -33.49 -15.87
N ASN A 37 43.25 -32.96 -17.04
CA ASN A 37 42.34 -33.53 -18.04
C ASN A 37 42.85 -34.87 -18.61
N ARG A 38 41.92 -35.81 -18.82
CA ARG A 38 41.95 -36.77 -19.93
C ARG A 38 40.54 -37.10 -20.42
N THR A 39 40.48 -37.28 -21.73
CA THR A 39 39.38 -37.34 -22.69
C THR A 39 38.52 -38.62 -22.64
N GLY A 40 37.24 -38.50 -23.02
CA GLY A 40 36.40 -39.61 -23.46
C GLY A 40 35.08 -39.12 -24.09
N LYS A 41 34.97 -39.21 -25.42
CA LYS A 41 33.77 -38.98 -26.23
C LYS A 41 33.00 -40.30 -26.38
N GLU A 42 31.68 -40.30 -26.24
CA GLU A 42 30.79 -41.23 -26.98
C GLU A 42 29.50 -40.55 -27.43
N HIS A 43 29.13 -40.83 -28.68
CA HIS A 43 27.95 -40.40 -29.44
C HIS A 43 26.95 -41.57 -29.54
N LEU A 44 25.64 -41.33 -29.45
CA LEU A 44 24.58 -42.15 -30.08
C LEU A 44 23.26 -41.35 -30.10
N GLN A 45 22.94 -40.67 -31.21
CA GLN A 45 22.02 -41.07 -32.29
C GLN A 45 20.51 -41.12 -31.93
N LEU A 46 19.79 -40.14 -32.47
CA LEU A 46 18.33 -40.05 -32.59
C LEU A 46 17.83 -40.91 -33.77
N ARG A 47 16.73 -41.65 -33.59
CA ARG A 47 15.91 -42.20 -34.69
C ARG A 47 14.42 -41.90 -34.46
N HIS A 48 13.75 -41.54 -35.54
CA HIS A 48 12.34 -41.21 -35.67
C HIS A 48 11.39 -42.42 -35.55
N GLY A 49 10.22 -42.16 -34.97
CA GLY A 49 8.91 -42.46 -35.56
C GLY A 49 8.29 -43.83 -35.30
N ILE A 50 7.11 -43.84 -34.68
CA ILE A 50 5.83 -44.39 -35.20
C ILE A 50 4.71 -44.08 -34.16
N LEU A 51 3.65 -43.41 -34.62
CA LEU A 51 2.36 -43.19 -33.93
C LEU A 51 1.43 -44.40 -34.17
N PRO A 52 0.41 -44.60 -33.32
CA PRO A 52 -0.94 -44.77 -33.87
C PRO A 52 -2.03 -43.95 -33.17
N GLU A 53 -3.12 -43.78 -33.92
CA GLU A 53 -4.27 -42.90 -33.74
C GLU A 53 -5.38 -43.41 -32.79
N LYS A 54 -6.06 -42.43 -32.15
CA LYS A 54 -7.53 -42.21 -31.97
C LYS A 54 -8.46 -43.13 -31.14
N MET A 55 -9.12 -42.43 -30.19
CA MET A 55 -10.53 -42.50 -29.66
C MET A 55 -10.90 -43.56 -28.61
N PRO A 56 -11.99 -43.37 -27.82
CA PRO A 56 -12.38 -42.22 -26.98
C PRO A 56 -12.73 -42.66 -25.52
N PHE A 57 -12.67 -41.76 -24.53
CA PHE A 57 -13.13 -42.05 -23.16
C PHE A 57 -14.63 -41.74 -22.97
N SER A 58 -15.36 -42.73 -22.43
CA SER A 58 -16.76 -42.64 -21.99
C SER A 58 -16.86 -43.09 -20.52
N PHE A 59 -17.65 -42.36 -19.75
CA PHE A 59 -18.01 -42.60 -18.35
C PHE A 59 -18.73 -43.95 -18.13
N GLY A 60 -18.55 -44.53 -16.93
CA GLY A 60 -19.61 -45.29 -16.27
C GLY A 60 -19.22 -46.67 -15.73
N SER A 61 -19.19 -46.76 -14.39
CA SER A 61 -19.69 -47.88 -13.58
C SER A 61 -19.15 -49.29 -13.85
N LEU A 62 -18.50 -49.91 -12.86
CA LEU A 62 -18.83 -51.28 -12.46
C LEU A 62 -18.36 -51.57 -11.02
N ARG A 63 -19.35 -51.62 -10.13
CA ARG A 63 -19.31 -52.23 -8.80
C ARG A 63 -19.25 -53.75 -8.96
N GLN A 64 -18.49 -54.38 -8.05
CA GLN A 64 -18.61 -55.77 -7.58
C GLN A 64 -18.27 -56.87 -8.61
N VAL A 65 -17.16 -57.58 -8.37
CA VAL A 65 -17.06 -59.01 -7.95
C VAL A 65 -15.53 -59.25 -7.84
N CYS A 66 -14.95 -59.44 -6.66
CA CYS A 66 -14.63 -60.76 -6.11
C CYS A 66 -14.16 -60.59 -4.66
N THR A 67 -14.86 -61.25 -3.73
CA THR A 67 -14.41 -61.51 -2.36
C THR A 67 -13.80 -62.90 -2.28
N ALA A 68 -12.81 -63.05 -1.39
CA ALA A 68 -12.31 -64.29 -0.78
C ALA A 68 -11.12 -65.01 -1.46
N ALA A 69 -9.91 -64.55 -1.11
CA ALA A 69 -8.70 -65.30 -0.75
C ALA A 69 -7.57 -64.25 -0.77
N VAL A 70 -6.94 -63.83 0.32
CA VAL A 70 -6.16 -64.63 1.26
C VAL A 70 -6.06 -63.82 2.57
N ALA A 71 -6.61 -64.35 3.64
CA ALA A 71 -6.28 -63.93 4.99
C ALA A 71 -4.96 -64.60 5.39
N ALA A 72 -3.87 -63.84 5.42
CA ALA A 72 -2.68 -64.05 6.27
C ALA A 72 -1.56 -63.08 5.84
N ASN A 73 -1.69 -61.82 6.24
CA ASN A 73 -0.56 -60.94 6.55
C ASN A 73 -1.11 -59.76 7.34
N ILE A 74 -1.12 -59.90 8.67
CA ILE A 74 -1.28 -58.75 9.56
C ILE A 74 0.10 -58.09 9.62
N THR A 75 0.41 -57.30 8.60
CA THR A 75 1.36 -56.20 8.73
C THR A 75 0.62 -55.03 9.39
N ALA A 76 1.33 -54.35 10.28
CA ALA A 76 0.87 -53.21 11.08
C ALA A 76 0.00 -52.22 10.28
N PRO A 77 -0.96 -51.53 10.91
CA PRO A 77 -1.75 -50.52 10.23
C PRO A 77 -0.81 -49.51 9.57
N GLU A 78 -0.83 -49.44 8.24
CA GLU A 78 -0.29 -48.29 7.52
C GLU A 78 -1.09 -47.09 7.99
N THR A 79 -0.50 -46.33 8.91
CA THR A 79 -0.99 -45.02 9.30
C THR A 79 -1.03 -44.17 8.04
N THR A 80 -2.24 -43.88 7.55
CA THR A 80 -2.45 -42.78 6.62
C THR A 80 -1.73 -41.56 7.19
N PRO A 81 -0.80 -40.92 6.47
CA PRO A 81 -0.09 -39.77 7.00
C PRO A 81 -1.13 -38.74 7.45
N GLU A 82 -1.07 -38.35 8.73
CA GLU A 82 -1.95 -37.33 9.30
C GLU A 82 -1.93 -36.11 8.37
N ALA A 83 -3.10 -35.69 7.90
CA ALA A 83 -3.21 -34.46 7.15
C ALA A 83 -2.94 -33.29 8.12
N TRP A 84 -1.90 -32.52 7.85
CA TRP A 84 -1.57 -31.31 8.58
C TRP A 84 -2.07 -30.10 7.78
N GLU A 85 -2.97 -29.33 8.38
CA GLU A 85 -3.40 -28.03 7.90
C GLU A 85 -2.35 -26.99 8.29
N ASN A 86 -1.80 -26.28 7.31
CA ASN A 86 -0.86 -25.20 7.54
C ASN A 86 -1.61 -23.91 7.93
N LEU A 87 -1.51 -23.52 9.21
CA LEU A 87 -2.16 -22.33 9.74
C LEU A 87 -1.38 -21.07 9.38
N SER A 88 -0.08 -21.06 9.66
CA SER A 88 0.80 -19.92 9.37
C SER A 88 2.23 -20.34 9.07
N VAL A 89 2.89 -19.58 8.20
CA VAL A 89 4.35 -19.62 8.00
C VAL A 89 4.87 -18.20 8.14
N THR A 90 5.76 -17.99 9.11
CA THR A 90 6.44 -16.72 9.33
C THR A 90 7.91 -16.92 9.06
N LYS A 91 8.42 -16.22 8.04
CA LYS A 91 9.84 -16.16 7.72
C LYS A 91 10.39 -14.85 8.23
N THR A 92 11.51 -14.89 8.95
CA THR A 92 12.13 -13.70 9.52
C THR A 92 13.49 -13.45 8.90
N ASP A 93 13.87 -12.17 8.77
CA ASP A 93 15.19 -11.81 8.27
C ASP A 93 16.32 -12.13 9.29
N SER A 94 15.95 -12.52 10.52
CA SER A 94 16.85 -13.04 11.55
C SER A 94 17.20 -14.53 11.38
N GLY A 95 16.75 -15.18 10.30
CA GLY A 95 17.08 -16.56 9.98
C GLY A 95 16.27 -17.59 10.79
N VAL A 96 15.04 -17.23 11.18
CA VAL A 96 14.14 -18.07 11.96
C VAL A 96 12.82 -18.23 11.22
N ASP A 97 12.58 -19.45 10.74
CA ASP A 97 11.34 -19.82 10.07
C ASP A 97 10.42 -20.53 11.06
N ILE A 98 9.21 -20.01 11.22
CA ILE A 98 8.20 -20.50 12.15
C ILE A 98 7.02 -21.03 11.34
N THR A 99 6.72 -22.30 11.49
CA THR A 99 5.56 -22.93 10.86
C THR A 99 4.61 -23.45 11.93
N VAL A 100 3.34 -23.04 11.86
CA VAL A 100 2.28 -23.52 12.74
C VAL A 100 1.32 -24.38 11.93
N GLU A 101 1.12 -25.61 12.38
CA GLU A 101 0.28 -26.59 11.72
C GLU A 101 -0.72 -27.17 12.71
N LYS A 102 -1.85 -27.62 12.19
CA LYS A 102 -2.89 -28.30 12.96
C LYS A 102 -3.26 -29.61 12.27
N SER A 103 -3.41 -30.66 13.07
CA SER A 103 -4.11 -31.88 12.70
C SER A 103 -5.32 -32.07 13.63
N ASP A 104 -6.14 -33.09 13.41
CA ASP A 104 -7.44 -33.26 14.06
C ASP A 104 -7.42 -33.08 15.58
N ASN A 105 -6.34 -33.50 16.24
CA ASN A 105 -6.22 -33.43 17.69
C ASN A 105 -4.91 -32.81 18.23
N THR A 106 -4.08 -32.24 17.36
CA THR A 106 -2.74 -31.77 17.73
C THR A 106 -2.37 -30.51 16.97
N TYR A 107 -1.77 -29.56 17.68
CA TYR A 107 -1.10 -28.42 17.08
C TYR A 107 0.41 -28.60 17.13
N ARG A 108 1.11 -28.12 16.11
CA ARG A 108 2.57 -28.21 16.00
C ARG A 108 3.15 -26.84 15.67
N VAL A 109 4.20 -26.47 16.39
CA VAL A 109 5.07 -25.34 16.06
C VAL A 109 6.43 -25.89 15.66
N SER A 110 6.80 -25.71 14.39
CA SER A 110 8.14 -26.03 13.88
C SER A 110 8.94 -24.74 13.77
N ILE A 111 10.08 -24.68 14.45
CA ILE A 111 11.03 -23.57 14.38
C ILE A 111 12.28 -24.09 13.68
N GLU A 112 12.55 -23.56 12.49
CA GLU A 112 13.70 -23.92 11.66
C GLU A 112 14.67 -22.73 11.58
N LEU A 113 15.96 -23.01 11.77
CA LEU A 113 17.04 -22.04 11.81
C LEU A 113 17.79 -22.08 10.48
N THR A 114 17.55 -21.09 9.64
CA THR A 114 18.21 -20.99 8.33
C THR A 114 19.61 -20.37 8.45
N ASP A 115 19.87 -19.59 9.50
CA ASP A 115 21.21 -19.11 9.83
C ASP A 115 21.98 -20.15 10.66
N ALA A 116 23.08 -20.65 10.09
CA ALA A 116 24.00 -21.59 10.74
C ALA A 116 24.62 -21.02 12.04
N SER A 117 24.69 -19.70 12.19
CA SER A 117 25.15 -19.06 13.42
C SER A 117 24.25 -19.40 14.61
N LEU A 118 22.97 -19.72 14.38
CA LEU A 118 21.98 -20.03 15.41
C LEU A 118 21.89 -21.52 15.76
N HIS A 119 22.51 -22.40 14.96
CA HIS A 119 22.47 -23.85 15.17
C HIS A 119 23.07 -24.25 16.52
N ASP A 120 22.61 -25.37 17.06
CA ASP A 120 23.06 -25.93 18.35
C ASP A 120 22.94 -24.96 19.54
N GLY A 121 21.97 -24.03 19.46
CA GLY A 121 21.61 -23.10 20.53
C GLY A 121 20.59 -23.66 21.51
N LEU A 122 20.03 -22.78 22.33
CA LEU A 122 18.92 -23.03 23.24
C LEU A 122 17.71 -22.22 22.77
N LEU A 123 16.55 -22.87 22.71
CA LEU A 123 15.26 -22.21 22.62
C LEU A 123 14.85 -21.82 24.04
N HIS A 124 14.81 -20.52 24.34
CA HIS A 124 14.25 -20.01 25.59
C HIS A 124 12.81 -19.58 25.34
N TRP A 125 11.85 -20.32 25.88
CA TRP A 125 10.45 -20.20 25.49
C TRP A 125 9.47 -20.36 26.65
N GLY A 126 8.28 -19.83 26.42
CA GLY A 126 7.10 -19.99 27.23
C GLY A 126 5.85 -20.09 26.35
N ILE A 127 4.70 -20.25 26.99
CA ILE A 127 3.39 -20.22 26.34
C ILE A 127 2.63 -18.96 26.77
N ASN A 128 1.70 -18.49 25.93
CA ASN A 128 0.94 -17.27 26.17
C ASN A 128 1.88 -16.08 26.50
N ASP A 129 1.74 -15.44 27.66
CA ASP A 129 2.54 -14.27 28.07
C ASP A 129 3.71 -14.68 28.97
N TRP A 130 4.53 -15.62 28.50
CA TRP A 130 5.66 -16.22 29.24
C TRP A 130 5.22 -17.05 30.45
N ASP A 131 4.16 -17.83 30.31
CA ASP A 131 3.82 -18.89 31.27
C ASP A 131 4.71 -20.12 31.03
N VAL A 132 5.07 -20.82 32.10
CA VAL A 132 5.84 -22.06 32.03
C VAL A 132 4.98 -23.17 31.39
N PRO A 133 5.43 -23.81 30.29
CA PRO A 133 4.67 -24.88 29.67
C PRO A 133 4.60 -26.13 30.57
N PRO A 134 3.47 -26.86 30.60
CA PRO A 134 3.38 -28.12 31.35
C PRO A 134 4.47 -29.12 30.95
N GLU A 135 5.01 -29.86 31.92
CA GLU A 135 6.10 -30.84 31.67
C GLU A 135 5.74 -31.86 30.58
N ALA A 136 4.45 -32.21 30.46
CA ALA A 136 3.94 -33.14 29.45
C ALA A 136 4.14 -32.69 27.98
N VAL A 137 4.31 -31.38 27.73
CA VAL A 137 4.53 -30.83 26.37
C VAL A 137 5.96 -30.33 26.15
N GLN A 138 6.84 -30.50 27.15
CA GLN A 138 8.24 -30.08 27.05
C GLN A 138 9.06 -31.14 26.28
N PRO A 139 9.85 -30.75 25.27
CA PRO A 139 10.72 -31.69 24.59
C PRO A 139 11.82 -32.26 25.51
N PRO A 140 12.41 -33.42 25.16
CA PRO A 140 13.50 -34.01 25.94
C PRO A 140 14.68 -33.05 26.15
N GLY A 141 15.22 -33.02 27.37
CA GLY A 141 16.35 -32.16 27.73
C GLY A 141 15.98 -30.72 28.08
N THR A 142 14.70 -30.39 28.10
CA THR A 142 14.20 -29.09 28.58
C THR A 142 14.53 -28.89 30.06
N ARG A 143 14.92 -27.67 30.43
CA ARG A 143 15.25 -27.27 31.81
C ARG A 143 14.54 -25.98 32.16
N GLU A 144 14.21 -25.81 33.43
CA GLU A 144 13.67 -24.54 33.93
C GLU A 144 14.69 -23.40 33.77
N ALA A 145 14.20 -22.22 33.40
CA ALA A 145 15.01 -21.04 33.17
C ALA A 145 14.36 -19.83 33.86
N GLY A 146 14.50 -19.79 35.19
CA GLY A 146 13.78 -18.84 36.04
C GLY A 146 12.32 -19.25 36.23
N ASP A 147 11.49 -18.30 36.68
CA ASP A 147 10.11 -18.58 37.11
C ASP A 147 9.08 -18.54 35.96
N GLN A 148 9.49 -18.12 34.76
CA GLN A 148 8.58 -17.74 33.65
C GLN A 148 8.94 -18.35 32.30
N ALA A 149 9.93 -19.25 32.24
CA ALA A 149 10.35 -19.83 30.97
C ALA A 149 11.12 -21.14 31.16
N VAL A 150 11.22 -21.88 30.06
CA VAL A 150 12.04 -23.07 29.96
C VAL A 150 13.07 -22.92 28.84
N GLN A 151 14.14 -23.70 28.92
CA GLN A 151 15.17 -23.79 27.88
C GLN A 151 15.23 -25.20 27.31
N THR A 152 14.98 -25.31 26.01
CA THR A 152 15.07 -26.56 25.26
C THR A 152 16.29 -26.52 24.33
N PRO A 153 17.19 -27.51 24.36
CA PRO A 153 18.29 -27.62 23.41
C PRO A 153 17.79 -27.77 21.97
N ILE A 154 18.38 -27.01 21.06
CA ILE A 154 18.10 -27.12 19.63
C ILE A 154 19.11 -28.11 19.05
N SER A 155 18.63 -29.24 18.54
CA SER A 155 19.49 -30.26 17.92
C SER A 155 19.66 -29.94 16.43
N GLY A 156 20.85 -29.49 16.03
CA GLY A 156 21.09 -29.03 14.66
C GLY A 156 20.38 -27.71 14.37
N ASN A 157 19.44 -27.72 13.42
CA ASN A 157 18.78 -26.51 12.92
C ASN A 157 17.27 -26.44 13.18
N LYS A 158 16.66 -27.41 13.86
CA LYS A 158 15.20 -27.46 14.00
C LYS A 158 14.77 -27.89 15.39
N VAL A 159 13.72 -27.25 15.89
CA VAL A 159 13.00 -27.66 17.09
C VAL A 159 11.50 -27.72 16.78
N THR A 160 10.82 -28.72 17.30
CA THR A 160 9.38 -28.93 17.08
C THR A 160 8.69 -29.09 18.43
N LEU A 161 7.67 -28.26 18.63
CA LEU A 161 6.81 -28.27 19.81
C LEU A 161 5.44 -28.80 19.40
N SER A 162 4.87 -29.70 20.19
CA SER A 162 3.55 -30.29 19.90
C SER A 162 2.63 -30.11 21.10
N PHE A 163 1.40 -29.70 20.84
CA PHE A 163 0.39 -29.44 21.86
C PHE A 163 -0.88 -30.21 21.53
N PRO A 164 -1.46 -30.96 22.47
CA PRO A 164 -2.79 -31.54 22.27
C PRO A 164 -3.82 -30.41 22.08
N ALA A 165 -4.85 -30.65 21.26
CA ALA A 165 -5.90 -29.66 20.99
C ALA A 165 -6.63 -29.24 22.28
N ASP A 166 -6.86 -30.21 23.16
CA ASP A 166 -7.33 -29.98 24.53
C ASP A 166 -6.20 -29.37 25.37
N GLY A 167 -6.44 -28.20 25.97
CA GLY A 167 -5.42 -27.44 26.69
C GLY A 167 -4.37 -26.73 25.81
N CYS A 168 -4.52 -26.70 24.48
CA CYS A 168 -3.60 -25.97 23.60
C CYS A 168 -3.51 -24.48 23.99
N PRO A 169 -2.30 -23.91 24.18
CA PRO A 169 -2.13 -22.48 24.46
C PRO A 169 -2.54 -21.62 23.27
N SER A 170 -2.65 -20.30 23.49
CA SER A 170 -2.95 -19.36 22.41
C SER A 170 -1.74 -19.12 21.51
N LYS A 171 -0.56 -18.99 22.11
CA LYS A 171 0.71 -18.76 21.40
C LYS A 171 1.89 -19.41 22.13
N VAL A 172 2.95 -19.68 21.38
CA VAL A 172 4.30 -19.90 21.91
C VAL A 172 5.09 -18.62 21.75
N VAL A 173 5.77 -18.17 22.80
CA VAL A 173 6.69 -17.02 22.78
C VAL A 173 8.11 -17.50 23.06
N PHE A 174 9.08 -16.99 22.30
CA PHE A 174 10.45 -17.46 22.46
C PHE A 174 11.52 -16.46 22.01
N VAL A 175 12.75 -16.70 22.48
CA VAL A 175 14.00 -16.12 21.98
C VAL A 175 15.03 -17.24 21.86
N LEU A 176 16.06 -17.03 21.04
CA LEU A 176 17.14 -18.00 20.88
C LEU A 176 18.35 -17.53 21.68
N LYS A 177 19.06 -18.46 22.32
CA LYS A 177 20.28 -18.19 23.07
C LYS A 177 21.42 -19.09 22.57
N LYS A 178 22.59 -18.52 22.29
CA LYS A 178 23.81 -19.28 22.00
C LYS A 178 25.00 -18.65 22.71
N GLY A 179 25.55 -19.37 23.69
CA GLY A 179 26.50 -18.78 24.64
C GLY A 179 25.85 -17.62 25.40
N GLU A 180 26.46 -16.43 25.34
CA GLU A 180 25.93 -15.20 25.92
C GLU A 180 25.08 -14.36 24.94
N THR A 181 24.97 -14.79 23.68
CA THR A 181 24.23 -14.06 22.65
C THR A 181 22.75 -14.44 22.67
N TRP A 182 21.89 -13.43 22.65
CA TRP A 182 20.44 -13.57 22.55
C TRP A 182 19.94 -13.04 21.21
N THR A 183 19.18 -13.86 20.50
CA THR A 183 18.55 -13.50 19.22
C THR A 183 17.04 -13.42 19.41
N ASN A 184 16.48 -12.28 19.01
CA ASN A 184 15.05 -11.99 19.09
C ASN A 184 14.53 -11.49 17.74
N ASN A 185 13.23 -11.20 17.68
CA ASN A 185 12.54 -10.75 16.49
C ASN A 185 12.54 -9.22 16.37
N GLY A 186 13.72 -8.64 16.18
CA GLY A 186 13.88 -7.21 15.95
C GLY A 186 13.42 -6.34 17.13
N GLY A 187 13.81 -6.69 18.36
CA GLY A 187 13.44 -5.95 19.58
C GLY A 187 12.20 -6.47 20.30
N SER A 188 11.54 -7.51 19.78
CA SER A 188 10.49 -8.27 20.46
C SER A 188 10.82 -9.77 20.46
N GLY A 189 10.20 -10.56 21.34
CA GLY A 189 10.28 -12.02 21.26
C GLY A 189 9.60 -12.53 19.98
N TYR A 190 9.99 -13.71 19.50
CA TYR A 190 9.22 -14.41 18.48
C TYR A 190 7.89 -14.88 19.06
N SER A 191 6.85 -14.94 18.23
CA SER A 191 5.52 -15.42 18.62
C SER A 191 4.97 -16.34 17.53
N ALA A 192 4.51 -17.52 17.92
CA ALA A 192 3.83 -18.48 17.06
C ALA A 192 2.40 -18.66 17.58
N PHE A 193 1.41 -18.11 16.86
CA PHE A 193 0.01 -18.17 17.27
C PHE A 193 -0.61 -19.51 16.86
N LEU A 194 -0.98 -20.34 17.84
CA LEU A 194 -1.74 -21.57 17.62
C LEU A 194 -3.25 -21.30 17.59
N LYS A 195 -3.70 -20.33 18.41
CA LYS A 195 -5.04 -19.76 18.41
C LYS A 195 -4.88 -18.24 18.26
N PRO A 196 -4.88 -17.71 17.03
CA PRO A 196 -4.64 -16.29 16.80
C PRO A 196 -5.74 -15.45 17.48
N PRO A 197 -5.39 -14.32 18.10
CA PRO A 197 -6.36 -13.46 18.75
C PRO A 197 -7.28 -12.82 17.71
N GLY A 198 -8.54 -12.59 18.10
CA GLY A 198 -9.47 -11.83 17.28
C GLY A 198 -9.07 -10.36 17.19
N VAL A 199 -9.53 -9.67 16.15
CA VAL A 199 -9.29 -8.23 15.98
C VAL A 199 -9.81 -7.41 17.18
N ASP A 200 -10.88 -7.87 17.84
CA ASP A 200 -11.47 -7.21 19.02
C ASP A 200 -10.50 -7.11 20.21
N GLU A 201 -9.65 -8.12 20.41
CA GLU A 201 -8.66 -8.11 21.50
C GLU A 201 -7.57 -7.08 21.21
N LEU A 202 -7.07 -7.06 19.97
CA LEU A 202 -6.09 -6.08 19.51
C LEU A 202 -6.65 -4.67 19.57
N HIS A 203 -7.87 -4.49 19.08
CA HIS A 203 -8.60 -3.23 19.12
C HIS A 203 -8.75 -2.71 20.55
N SER A 204 -9.24 -3.55 21.47
CA SER A 204 -9.42 -3.18 22.88
C SER A 204 -8.10 -2.76 23.52
N LYS A 205 -7.01 -3.49 23.23
CA LYS A 205 -5.68 -3.17 23.75
C LYS A 205 -5.19 -1.81 23.25
N ILE A 206 -5.31 -1.53 21.96
CA ILE A 206 -4.89 -0.26 21.35
C ILE A 206 -5.73 0.91 21.89
N MET A 207 -7.06 0.75 21.95
CA MET A 207 -7.96 1.79 22.45
C MET A 207 -7.70 2.12 23.92
N ALA A 208 -7.42 1.11 24.75
CA ALA A 208 -7.01 1.34 26.13
C ALA A 208 -5.72 2.16 26.21
N ALA A 209 -4.69 1.80 25.44
CA ALA A 209 -3.42 2.52 25.42
C ALA A 209 -3.59 3.98 24.96
N GLU A 210 -4.25 4.19 23.82
CA GLU A 210 -4.43 5.53 23.25
C GLU A 210 -5.40 6.40 24.06
N GLY A 211 -6.49 5.85 24.60
CA GLY A 211 -7.50 6.62 25.30
C GLY A 211 -7.22 6.86 26.79
N THR A 212 -6.48 5.97 27.47
CA THR A 212 -6.45 5.97 28.95
C THR A 212 -5.06 6.11 29.57
N TYR A 213 -3.97 5.80 28.86
CA TYR A 213 -2.65 5.79 29.50
C TYR A 213 -2.14 7.20 29.80
N GLU A 214 -1.67 7.44 31.02
CA GLU A 214 -1.11 8.73 31.42
C GLU A 214 0.32 8.97 30.91
N HIS A 215 1.09 7.89 30.73
CA HIS A 215 2.47 7.92 30.26
C HIS A 215 2.53 7.24 28.89
N TRP A 216 2.42 8.04 27.83
CA TRP A 216 2.34 7.56 26.45
C TRP A 216 3.18 8.44 25.55
N SER A 217 3.81 7.85 24.54
CA SER A 217 4.66 8.58 23.61
C SER A 217 4.66 7.89 22.26
N LEU A 218 5.20 8.57 21.25
CA LEU A 218 5.47 7.96 19.95
C LEU A 218 6.36 6.70 20.09
N PHE A 219 7.33 6.73 21.01
CA PHE A 219 8.15 5.56 21.33
C PHE A 219 7.31 4.41 21.91
N SER A 220 6.43 4.69 22.89
CA SER A 220 5.53 3.68 23.47
C SER A 220 4.60 3.07 22.42
N ARG A 221 4.05 3.91 21.53
CA ARG A 221 3.21 3.50 20.40
C ARG A 221 3.93 2.54 19.46
N PHE A 222 5.16 2.87 19.06
CA PHE A 222 5.93 2.00 18.17
C PHE A 222 6.36 0.68 18.81
N ASN A 223 6.72 0.69 20.09
CA ASN A 223 6.97 -0.56 20.82
C ASN A 223 5.72 -1.44 20.89
N MET A 224 4.56 -0.82 21.15
CA MET A 224 3.31 -1.56 21.17
C MET A 224 2.94 -2.09 19.79
N ALA A 225 3.08 -1.29 18.73
CA ALA A 225 2.85 -1.71 17.35
C ALA A 225 3.74 -2.92 16.98
N LEU A 226 5.02 -2.91 17.36
CA LEU A 226 5.91 -4.07 17.21
C LEU A 226 5.39 -5.31 17.94
N SER A 227 4.95 -5.14 19.20
CA SER A 227 4.48 -6.25 20.03
C SER A 227 3.21 -6.93 19.52
N ILE A 228 2.36 -6.21 18.77
CA ILE A 228 1.08 -6.72 18.27
C ILE A 228 1.12 -7.08 16.80
N LEU A 229 2.20 -6.78 16.06
CA LEU A 229 2.25 -6.91 14.61
C LEU A 229 2.00 -8.34 14.12
N GLU A 230 2.56 -9.35 14.79
CA GLU A 230 2.33 -10.76 14.46
C GLU A 230 0.87 -11.15 14.70
N ALA A 231 0.26 -10.63 15.76
CA ALA A 231 -1.15 -10.87 16.05
C ALA A 231 -2.07 -10.20 15.03
N ALA A 232 -1.74 -8.98 14.60
CA ALA A 232 -2.47 -8.25 13.58
C ALA A 232 -2.43 -8.95 12.22
N ASP A 233 -1.27 -9.47 11.81
CA ASP A 233 -1.12 -10.28 10.60
C ASP A 233 -1.92 -11.59 10.70
N ALA A 234 -1.87 -12.26 11.85
CA ALA A 234 -2.62 -13.50 12.09
C ALA A 234 -4.14 -13.28 12.12
N ALA A 235 -4.61 -12.10 12.51
CA ALA A 235 -6.02 -11.68 12.43
C ALA A 235 -6.43 -11.27 11.00
N GLY A 236 -5.52 -11.31 10.02
CA GLY A 236 -5.80 -11.04 8.61
C GLY A 236 -6.01 -9.57 8.28
N ALA A 237 -6.71 -9.32 7.17
CA ALA A 237 -6.97 -7.98 6.64
C ALA A 237 -7.49 -6.97 7.68
N GLU A 238 -8.38 -7.37 8.59
CA GLU A 238 -8.95 -6.48 9.61
C GLU A 238 -7.90 -6.08 10.66
N GLY A 239 -7.09 -7.02 11.13
CA GLY A 239 -6.03 -6.74 12.10
C GLY A 239 -4.96 -5.80 11.53
N MET A 240 -4.53 -6.04 10.29
CA MET A 240 -3.56 -5.15 9.63
C MET A 240 -4.17 -3.79 9.24
N ALA A 241 -5.46 -3.74 8.88
CA ALA A 241 -6.17 -2.47 8.65
C ALA A 241 -6.29 -1.62 9.92
N LEU A 242 -6.50 -2.25 11.08
CA LEU A 242 -6.48 -1.58 12.38
C LEU A 242 -5.12 -0.92 12.64
N VAL A 243 -4.02 -1.66 12.45
CA VAL A 243 -2.66 -1.13 12.64
C VAL A 243 -2.36 -0.01 11.63
N ALA A 244 -2.75 -0.18 10.36
CA ALA A 244 -2.57 0.85 9.34
C ALA A 244 -3.37 2.13 9.65
N THR A 245 -4.61 1.99 10.13
CA THR A 245 -5.45 3.11 10.57
C THR A 245 -4.82 3.84 11.75
N TRP A 246 -4.37 3.09 12.75
CA TRP A 246 -3.74 3.60 13.96
C TRP A 246 -2.48 4.41 13.65
N LEU A 247 -1.55 3.82 12.90
CA LEU A 247 -0.29 4.48 12.54
C LEU A 247 -0.54 5.69 11.63
N ARG A 248 -1.51 5.61 10.71
CA ARG A 248 -1.89 6.75 9.88
C ARG A 248 -2.43 7.92 10.69
N LEU A 249 -3.31 7.67 11.67
CA LEU A 249 -3.82 8.73 12.55
C LEU A 249 -2.69 9.36 13.38
N SER A 250 -1.70 8.56 13.80
CA SER A 250 -0.48 9.07 14.42
C SER A 250 0.30 9.97 13.45
N THR A 251 0.56 9.55 12.21
CA THR A 251 1.30 10.35 11.22
C THR A 251 0.54 11.63 10.82
N MET A 252 -0.80 11.59 10.78
CA MET A 252 -1.66 12.76 10.54
C MET A 252 -1.76 13.70 11.75
N ARG A 253 -1.08 13.39 12.86
CA ARG A 253 -1.12 14.15 14.13
C ARG A 253 -2.53 14.26 14.73
N GLN A 254 -3.36 13.25 14.46
CA GLN A 254 -4.69 13.12 15.08
C GLN A 254 -4.63 12.36 16.40
N LEU A 255 -3.51 11.66 16.65
CA LEU A 255 -3.15 11.11 17.95
C LEU A 255 -1.99 11.91 18.51
N ASP A 256 -1.99 12.08 19.83
CA ASP A 256 -0.91 12.75 20.52
C ASP A 256 0.40 11.95 20.41
N TRP A 257 1.52 12.64 20.28
CA TRP A 257 2.84 11.98 20.29
C TRP A 257 3.46 11.94 21.68
N TYR A 258 2.83 12.60 22.66
CA TYR A 258 3.39 12.78 23.99
C TYR A 258 2.34 12.99 25.08
N ARG A 259 2.45 12.18 26.14
CA ARG A 259 1.82 12.30 27.45
C ARG A 259 2.86 11.91 28.50
N LYS A 260 3.44 12.90 29.16
CA LYS A 260 4.36 12.74 30.31
C LYS A 260 5.51 11.71 30.11
N ALA A 261 5.98 11.46 28.88
CA ALA A 261 6.96 10.39 28.60
C ALA A 261 8.00 10.80 27.54
N ASN A 262 9.26 10.95 27.95
CA ASN A 262 10.39 11.33 27.08
C ASN A 262 11.15 10.11 26.54
N TYR A 263 11.90 10.27 25.44
CA TYR A 263 12.77 9.23 24.88
C TYR A 263 14.04 9.82 24.24
N GLN A 264 15.12 9.03 24.14
CA GLN A 264 16.35 9.51 23.48
C GLN A 264 16.30 9.28 21.97
N GLY A 265 17.06 10.08 21.21
CA GLY A 265 17.16 10.00 19.75
C GLY A 265 17.58 8.61 19.24
N LYS A 266 18.56 7.97 19.88
CA LYS A 266 18.96 6.59 19.56
C LYS A 266 17.85 5.56 19.79
N ASP A 267 17.03 5.73 20.83
CA ASP A 267 16.00 4.76 21.21
C ASP A 267 14.85 4.80 20.19
N ILE A 268 14.41 6.01 19.83
CA ILE A 268 13.37 6.20 18.81
C ILE A 268 13.88 5.77 17.42
N ALA A 269 15.12 6.10 17.07
CA ALA A 269 15.72 5.66 15.81
C ALA A 269 15.80 4.14 15.73
N HIS A 270 16.12 3.46 16.84
CA HIS A 270 16.13 2.01 16.92
C HIS A 270 14.73 1.42 16.76
N VAL A 271 13.73 1.85 17.53
CA VAL A 271 12.38 1.28 17.43
C VAL A 271 11.75 1.53 16.06
N GLN A 272 11.98 2.70 15.45
CA GLN A 272 11.56 3.00 14.09
C GLN A 272 12.24 2.06 13.09
N LYS A 273 13.55 1.80 13.25
CA LYS A 273 14.32 0.88 12.39
C LYS A 273 13.66 -0.49 12.38
N GLN A 274 13.29 -0.98 13.57
CA GLN A 274 12.68 -2.29 13.76
C GLN A 274 11.27 -2.31 13.18
N LEU A 275 10.41 -1.34 13.53
CA LEU A 275 9.04 -1.31 13.04
C LEU A 275 8.99 -1.22 11.51
N ALA A 276 9.83 -0.37 10.90
CA ALA A 276 9.92 -0.26 9.44
C ALA A 276 10.43 -1.57 8.79
N GLN A 277 11.40 -2.26 9.41
CA GLN A 277 11.88 -3.56 8.92
C GLN A 277 10.77 -4.61 8.96
N ARG A 278 10.09 -4.71 10.11
CA ARG A 278 9.05 -5.70 10.35
C ARG A 278 7.81 -5.46 9.49
N MET A 279 7.46 -4.19 9.23
CA MET A 279 6.45 -3.84 8.24
C MET A 279 6.87 -4.23 6.81
N ALA A 280 8.14 -4.07 6.45
CA ALA A 280 8.64 -4.52 5.15
C ALA A 280 8.59 -6.05 5.00
N GLU A 281 8.91 -6.80 6.07
CA GLU A 281 8.74 -8.25 6.12
C GLU A 281 7.28 -8.64 5.88
N LYS A 282 6.32 -8.01 6.57
CA LYS A 282 4.89 -8.27 6.37
C LYS A 282 4.40 -7.87 4.98
N ALA A 283 4.85 -6.74 4.45
CA ALA A 283 4.52 -6.29 3.10
C ALA A 283 5.00 -7.25 2.00
N ARG A 284 6.05 -8.02 2.27
CA ARG A 284 6.59 -9.03 1.36
C ARG A 284 6.00 -10.41 1.57
N GLY A 285 5.92 -10.86 2.82
CA GLY A 285 5.79 -12.27 3.18
C GLY A 285 4.47 -12.70 3.79
N ALA A 286 3.58 -11.76 4.15
CA ALA A 286 2.27 -12.15 4.68
C ALA A 286 1.48 -12.96 3.66
N LYS A 287 0.70 -13.96 4.11
CA LYS A 287 -0.08 -14.86 3.24
C LYS A 287 -1.21 -14.14 2.53
N ASP A 288 -1.96 -13.31 3.26
CA ASP A 288 -3.07 -12.51 2.74
C ASP A 288 -2.55 -11.26 1.98
N PRO A 289 -2.92 -11.07 0.69
CA PRO A 289 -2.59 -9.85 -0.05
C PRO A 289 -3.03 -8.56 0.65
N TRP A 290 -4.13 -8.58 1.41
CA TRP A 290 -4.58 -7.40 2.15
C TRP A 290 -3.65 -7.07 3.31
N CYS A 291 -3.13 -8.08 4.03
CA CYS A 291 -2.08 -7.84 5.03
C CYS A 291 -0.84 -7.19 4.41
N ARG A 292 -0.42 -7.68 3.23
CA ARG A 292 0.71 -7.10 2.48
C ARG A 292 0.45 -5.63 2.10
N LEU A 293 -0.75 -5.34 1.59
CA LEU A 293 -1.17 -3.98 1.24
C LEU A 293 -1.13 -3.04 2.45
N PHE A 294 -1.75 -3.42 3.57
CA PHE A 294 -1.80 -2.56 4.76
C PHE A 294 -0.44 -2.40 5.44
N ALA A 295 0.42 -3.42 5.41
CA ALA A 295 1.82 -3.30 5.84
C ALA A 295 2.58 -2.28 4.98
N ARG A 296 2.42 -2.36 3.65
CA ARG A 296 3.02 -1.43 2.69
C ARG A 296 2.52 0.01 2.88
N MET A 297 1.21 0.17 3.10
CA MET A 297 0.60 1.48 3.39
C MET A 297 1.10 2.06 4.72
N SER A 298 1.26 1.22 5.75
CA SER A 298 1.82 1.62 7.04
C SER A 298 3.27 2.08 6.88
N LEU A 299 4.09 1.31 6.17
CA LEU A 299 5.49 1.62 5.90
C LEU A 299 5.66 2.96 5.17
N ALA A 300 4.75 3.30 4.26
CA ALA A 300 4.79 4.58 3.54
C ALA A 300 4.68 5.82 4.46
N GLY A 301 3.97 5.68 5.60
CA GLY A 301 3.80 6.74 6.59
C GLY A 301 4.76 6.66 7.78
N LEU A 302 5.62 5.64 7.84
CA LEU A 302 6.56 5.45 8.94
C LEU A 302 7.90 6.14 8.66
N PRO A 303 8.55 6.70 9.69
CA PRO A 303 9.95 7.09 9.60
C PRO A 303 10.84 5.90 9.24
N ARG A 304 11.90 6.14 8.47
CA ARG A 304 12.85 5.08 8.09
C ARG A 304 13.47 4.39 9.31
N GLY A 305 13.80 5.19 10.33
CA GLY A 305 14.58 4.78 11.48
C GLY A 305 16.02 4.37 11.13
N GLY A 306 16.78 4.05 12.16
CA GLY A 306 18.21 3.74 12.04
C GLY A 306 19.05 4.99 11.75
N GLY A 307 20.20 4.78 11.08
CA GLY A 307 21.24 5.80 11.01
C GLY A 307 21.89 6.04 12.37
N ASP A 308 22.52 7.20 12.52
CA ASP A 308 23.08 7.66 13.79
C ASP A 308 22.04 8.56 14.49
N GLY A 309 21.13 7.95 15.25
CA GLY A 309 20.11 8.69 16.00
C GLY A 309 20.70 9.62 17.07
N ASP A 310 21.93 9.34 17.55
CA ASP A 310 22.65 10.24 18.45
C ASP A 310 23.22 11.44 17.69
N ALA A 311 23.56 11.31 16.40
CA ALA A 311 23.98 12.43 15.56
C ALA A 311 22.90 13.50 15.37
N ILE A 312 21.62 13.20 15.61
CA ILE A 312 20.58 14.24 15.63
C ILE A 312 20.84 15.22 16.78
N ARG A 313 21.01 14.70 17.99
CA ARG A 313 21.30 15.50 19.17
C ARG A 313 22.70 16.13 19.09
N MET A 314 23.70 15.31 18.79
CA MET A 314 25.10 15.73 18.79
C MET A 314 25.43 16.65 17.62
N GLY A 315 24.75 16.48 16.47
CA GLY A 315 24.96 17.30 15.27
C GLY A 315 24.61 18.76 15.51
N ILE A 316 23.42 19.07 16.02
CA ILE A 316 23.05 20.46 16.31
C ILE A 316 23.95 21.07 17.39
N LEU A 317 24.36 20.26 18.37
CA LEU A 317 25.26 20.68 19.42
C LEU A 317 26.66 21.04 18.90
N ASN A 318 27.20 20.22 17.99
CA ASN A 318 28.47 20.48 17.34
C ASN A 318 28.40 21.76 16.50
N ILE A 319 27.29 21.98 15.78
CA ILE A 319 27.08 23.20 15.00
C ILE A 319 27.08 24.44 15.92
N MET A 320 26.37 24.37 17.06
CA MET A 320 26.37 25.45 18.05
C MET A 320 27.80 25.74 18.55
N ARG A 321 28.57 24.70 18.87
CA ARG A 321 29.94 24.83 19.38
C ARG A 321 30.93 25.37 18.36
N GLU A 322 30.87 24.88 17.12
CA GLU A 322 31.74 25.27 16.02
C GLU A 322 31.55 26.75 15.65
N HIS A 323 30.32 27.25 15.75
CA HIS A 323 29.97 28.63 15.37
C HIS A 323 29.88 29.58 16.57
N GLY A 324 30.35 29.16 17.74
CA GLY A 324 30.40 30.01 18.94
C GLY A 324 29.01 30.44 19.45
N ILE A 325 27.98 29.63 19.23
CA ILE A 325 26.63 29.86 19.76
C ILE A 325 26.60 29.40 21.22
N ARG A 326 25.95 30.20 22.07
CA ARG A 326 25.84 29.95 23.50
C ARG A 326 25.13 28.62 23.79
N GLU A 327 25.74 27.81 24.65
CA GLU A 327 25.20 26.56 25.20
C GLU A 327 25.23 26.67 26.73
N GLY A 328 24.06 26.82 27.36
CA GLY A 328 23.95 27.00 28.81
C GLY A 328 24.77 28.21 29.32
N HIS A 329 25.78 27.93 30.15
CA HIS A 329 26.61 28.96 30.79
C HIS A 329 27.82 29.39 29.94
N ARG A 330 28.06 28.76 28.79
CA ARG A 330 29.22 29.09 27.94
C ARG A 330 29.01 30.45 27.25
N PRO A 331 30.00 31.36 27.23
CA PRO A 331 29.89 32.60 26.47
C PRO A 331 29.82 32.33 24.96
N GLY A 332 29.01 33.10 24.23
CA GLY A 332 28.79 32.94 22.80
C GLY A 332 27.64 33.81 22.27
N ILE A 333 27.30 33.63 20.99
CA ILE A 333 26.15 34.27 20.34
C ILE A 333 24.87 33.76 20.99
N GLU A 334 24.02 34.66 21.47
CA GLU A 334 22.73 34.30 22.06
C GLU A 334 21.70 34.01 20.97
N CYS A 335 21.38 32.73 20.78
CA CYS A 335 20.35 32.28 19.85
C CYS A 335 19.37 31.36 20.58
N HIS A 336 18.34 31.94 21.21
CA HIS A 336 17.37 31.18 21.99
C HIS A 336 16.57 30.17 21.15
N PHE A 337 16.38 30.43 19.86
CA PHE A 337 15.73 29.47 18.96
C PHE A 337 16.52 28.16 18.85
N LEU A 338 17.84 28.23 18.61
CA LEU A 338 18.68 27.03 18.52
C LEU A 338 18.82 26.33 19.87
N GLU A 339 18.86 27.09 20.97
CA GLU A 339 18.85 26.54 22.31
C GLU A 339 17.57 25.75 22.61
N GLN A 340 16.39 26.34 22.36
CA GLN A 340 15.10 25.68 22.57
C GLN A 340 14.96 24.44 21.67
N TRP A 341 15.36 24.53 20.41
CA TRP A 341 15.29 23.40 19.49
C TRP A 341 16.26 22.27 19.89
N HIS A 342 17.47 22.59 20.33
CA HIS A 342 18.41 21.61 20.89
C HIS A 342 17.83 20.91 22.14
N GLN A 343 17.16 21.63 23.03
CA GLN A 343 16.48 21.03 24.19
C GLN A 343 15.35 20.09 23.77
N LYS A 344 14.56 20.44 22.75
CA LYS A 344 13.56 19.54 22.17
C LYS A 344 14.21 18.26 21.65
N LEU A 345 15.27 18.37 20.85
CA LEU A 345 15.96 17.23 20.22
C LEU A 345 16.62 16.28 21.24
N HIS A 346 16.99 16.79 22.41
CA HIS A 346 17.50 15.96 23.51
C HIS A 346 16.48 14.96 24.06
N GLN A 347 15.20 15.32 24.03
CA GLN A 347 14.17 14.62 24.80
C GLN A 347 13.06 14.04 23.92
N ASN A 348 12.80 14.63 22.75
CA ASN A 348 11.71 14.29 21.83
C ASN A 348 12.05 14.70 20.39
N THR A 349 12.96 13.98 19.72
CA THR A 349 13.12 14.13 18.26
C THR A 349 11.96 13.48 17.51
N THR A 350 11.54 14.11 16.42
CA THR A 350 10.33 13.79 15.64
C THR A 350 10.55 14.12 14.17
N PRO A 351 9.76 13.56 13.24
CA PRO A 351 9.83 13.94 11.82
C PRO A 351 9.67 15.43 11.54
N GLU A 352 8.95 16.17 12.38
CA GLU A 352 8.78 17.63 12.26
C GLU A 352 10.12 18.40 12.32
N ASP A 353 11.18 17.82 12.90
CA ASP A 353 12.49 18.45 12.96
C ASP A 353 13.10 18.65 11.57
N ILE A 354 12.73 17.82 10.57
CA ILE A 354 13.10 18.04 9.16
C ILE A 354 12.57 19.39 8.69
N HIS A 355 11.30 19.68 8.93
CA HIS A 355 10.64 20.89 8.45
C HIS A 355 11.07 22.14 9.23
N ILE A 356 11.36 22.01 10.52
CA ILE A 356 11.99 23.08 11.31
C ILE A 356 13.36 23.44 10.71
N CYS A 357 14.15 22.44 10.32
CA CYS A 357 15.45 22.65 9.69
C CYS A 357 15.33 23.29 8.29
N GLU A 358 14.40 22.82 7.46
CA GLU A 358 14.12 23.39 6.13
C GLU A 358 13.69 24.86 6.22
N ALA A 359 12.78 25.17 7.16
CA ALA A 359 12.33 26.53 7.42
C ALA A 359 13.49 27.42 7.91
N TYR A 360 14.34 26.90 8.79
CA TYR A 360 15.51 27.66 9.25
C TYR A 360 16.51 27.92 8.11
N ILE A 361 16.78 26.93 7.25
CA ILE A 361 17.63 27.13 6.06
C ILE A 361 17.04 28.22 5.13
N ALA A 362 15.73 28.21 4.90
CA ALA A 362 15.07 29.23 4.10
C ALA A 362 15.21 30.63 4.72
N TYR A 363 15.04 30.73 6.04
CA TYR A 363 15.28 31.96 6.78
C TYR A 363 16.74 32.43 6.70
N LEU A 364 17.71 31.52 6.84
CA LEU A 364 19.14 31.83 6.74
C LEU A 364 19.54 32.36 5.35
N HIS A 365 18.81 31.99 4.30
CA HIS A 365 19.03 32.49 2.94
C HIS A 365 18.43 33.89 2.70
N THR A 366 17.32 34.21 3.37
CA THR A 366 16.46 35.35 2.99
C THR A 366 16.36 36.43 4.07
N ASN A 367 16.72 36.12 5.31
CA ASN A 367 16.41 36.91 6.50
C ASN A 367 14.91 37.22 6.66
N SER A 368 14.02 36.41 6.08
CA SER A 368 12.59 36.66 6.03
C SER A 368 11.83 35.69 6.94
N MET A 369 11.17 36.22 7.98
CA MET A 369 10.29 35.42 8.83
C MET A 369 9.10 34.87 8.05
N ASP A 370 8.64 35.56 7.00
CA ASP A 370 7.57 35.07 6.14
C ASP A 370 8.00 33.79 5.41
N ASP A 371 9.26 33.73 4.95
CA ASP A 371 9.79 32.52 4.33
C ASP A 371 9.97 31.38 5.33
N PHE A 372 10.38 31.69 6.57
CA PHE A 372 10.42 30.69 7.65
C PHE A 372 9.04 30.04 7.85
N TRP A 373 8.01 30.86 8.08
CA TRP A 373 6.66 30.37 8.36
C TRP A 373 6.03 29.69 7.15
N ARG A 374 6.22 30.25 5.95
CA ARG A 374 5.74 29.66 4.71
C ARG A 374 6.33 28.27 4.50
N VAL A 375 7.66 28.11 4.57
CA VAL A 375 8.29 26.80 4.37
C VAL A 375 7.89 25.81 5.46
N LEU A 376 7.80 26.25 6.71
CA LEU A 376 7.38 25.38 7.81
C LEU A 376 5.93 24.87 7.62
N TRP A 377 5.03 25.74 7.15
CA TRP A 377 3.64 25.39 6.88
C TRP A 377 3.48 24.54 5.62
N ASP A 378 4.09 24.95 4.51
CA ASP A 378 3.96 24.27 3.22
C ASP A 378 4.50 22.84 3.27
N ASN A 379 5.63 22.63 3.97
CA ASN A 379 6.27 21.32 4.03
C ASN A 379 5.80 20.46 5.21
N GLY A 380 5.54 21.06 6.37
CA GLY A 380 5.26 20.32 7.62
C GLY A 380 3.89 20.58 8.24
N GLN A 381 3.12 21.54 7.72
CA GLN A 381 1.87 22.00 8.31
C GLN A 381 2.01 22.30 9.82
N VAL A 382 3.18 22.80 10.24
CA VAL A 382 3.43 23.15 11.64
C VAL A 382 3.16 24.64 11.82
N SER A 383 2.13 24.98 12.60
CA SER A 383 1.80 26.37 12.90
C SER A 383 2.69 26.93 14.02
N ARG A 384 2.65 28.26 14.21
CA ARG A 384 3.33 28.91 15.33
C ARG A 384 2.79 28.43 16.68
N GLU A 385 1.48 28.26 16.77
CA GLU A 385 0.78 27.75 17.95
C GLU A 385 1.30 26.33 18.26
N ALA A 386 1.39 25.48 17.23
CA ALA A 386 1.90 24.11 17.37
C ALA A 386 3.33 24.07 17.93
N LEU A 387 4.26 24.90 17.43
CA LEU A 387 5.63 25.00 17.98
C LEU A 387 5.64 25.47 19.44
N SER A 388 4.77 26.42 19.79
CA SER A 388 4.69 26.97 21.15
C SER A 388 3.99 26.03 22.15
N SER A 389 3.16 25.11 21.67
CA SER A 389 2.42 24.14 22.48
C SER A 389 3.12 22.77 22.60
N MET A 390 4.30 22.62 21.99
CA MET A 390 5.09 21.39 22.13
C MET A 390 5.48 21.16 23.59
N THR A 391 5.73 19.91 23.97
CA THR A 391 6.29 19.55 25.28
C THR A 391 7.54 20.35 25.63
N HIS A 392 8.37 20.60 24.62
CA HIS A 392 9.53 21.50 24.67
C HIS A 392 9.26 22.67 23.73
N PRO A 393 8.65 23.77 24.23
CA PRO A 393 8.21 24.87 23.40
C PRO A 393 9.37 25.54 22.65
N ILE A 394 9.14 25.79 21.37
CA ILE A 394 10.00 26.67 20.57
C ILE A 394 9.23 27.98 20.36
N THR A 395 9.54 28.97 21.19
CA THR A 395 8.87 30.28 21.24
C THR A 395 9.75 31.41 20.72
N ALA A 396 11.07 31.22 20.72
CA ALA A 396 12.02 32.21 20.25
C ALA A 396 12.05 32.29 18.70
N GLN A 397 12.30 33.49 18.18
CA GLN A 397 12.50 33.68 16.75
C GLN A 397 13.91 33.23 16.32
N PRO A 398 14.07 32.67 15.11
CA PRO A 398 15.37 32.32 14.57
C PRO A 398 16.25 33.56 14.43
N LEU A 399 17.55 33.42 14.69
CA LEU A 399 18.56 34.46 14.46
C LEU A 399 19.20 34.27 13.08
N HIS A 400 19.36 35.36 12.34
CA HIS A 400 19.91 35.32 10.98
C HIS A 400 21.42 35.13 11.02
N LEU A 401 21.85 33.90 10.77
CA LEU A 401 23.25 33.46 10.82
C LEU A 401 23.64 32.72 9.52
N PRO A 402 23.77 33.43 8.36
CA PRO A 402 23.98 32.80 7.05
C PRO A 402 25.17 31.84 6.98
N GLN A 403 26.19 32.05 7.81
CA GLN A 403 27.33 31.15 7.92
C GLN A 403 26.94 29.71 8.31
N LEU A 404 25.78 29.51 8.93
CA LEU A 404 25.29 28.18 9.31
C LEU A 404 24.72 27.37 8.14
N ILE A 405 24.48 27.98 6.97
CA ILE A 405 23.80 27.31 5.85
C ILE A 405 24.45 25.96 5.47
N PRO A 406 25.79 25.84 5.27
CA PRO A 406 26.40 24.56 4.93
C PRO A 406 26.19 23.50 6.01
N SER A 407 26.40 23.87 7.27
CA SER A 407 26.23 22.97 8.41
C SER A 407 24.78 22.55 8.62
N MET A 408 23.82 23.47 8.44
CA MET A 408 22.40 23.16 8.52
C MET A 408 21.93 22.28 7.37
N LYS A 409 22.50 22.41 6.15
CA LYS A 409 22.22 21.47 5.05
C LYS A 409 22.73 20.05 5.35
N HIS A 410 23.93 19.93 5.93
CA HIS A 410 24.41 18.63 6.38
C HIS A 410 23.55 18.07 7.53
N TYR A 411 23.13 18.93 8.46
CA TYR A 411 22.24 18.53 9.55
C TYR A 411 20.86 18.07 9.06
N LEU A 412 20.30 18.75 8.05
CA LEU A 412 19.07 18.32 7.39
C LEU A 412 19.22 16.91 6.79
N TRP A 413 20.38 16.60 6.20
CA TRP A 413 20.66 15.25 5.71
C TRP A 413 20.61 14.23 6.85
N ILE A 414 21.26 14.50 8.00
CA ILE A 414 21.19 13.63 9.20
C ILE A 414 19.73 13.37 9.59
N LEU A 415 18.94 14.42 9.77
CA LEU A 415 17.52 14.32 10.12
C LEU A 415 16.74 13.47 9.11
N LYS A 416 16.96 13.68 7.81
CA LYS A 416 16.28 12.94 6.75
C LYS A 416 16.69 11.46 6.73
N THR A 417 17.95 11.11 6.99
CA THR A 417 18.37 9.70 6.99
C THR A 417 17.73 8.84 8.09
N THR A 418 17.30 9.47 9.19
CA THR A 418 16.59 8.81 10.30
C THR A 418 15.07 8.94 10.15
N HIS A 419 14.55 10.15 9.92
CA HIS A 419 13.11 10.40 9.96
C HIS A 419 12.41 10.28 8.60
N SER A 420 13.12 10.39 7.48
CA SER A 420 12.52 10.34 6.14
C SER A 420 12.43 8.90 5.63
N GLY A 421 11.22 8.33 5.68
CA GLY A 421 10.91 6.98 5.20
C GLY A 421 10.95 6.85 3.69
N ALA A 422 9.82 7.16 3.05
CA ALA A 422 9.59 7.01 1.60
C ALA A 422 9.94 8.28 0.79
N ASP A 423 11.01 8.99 1.16
CA ASP A 423 11.55 10.07 0.33
C ASP A 423 12.45 9.49 -0.76
N MET A 424 12.22 9.89 -2.01
CA MET A 424 12.85 9.24 -3.16
C MET A 424 14.38 9.42 -3.21
N ASP A 425 14.90 10.57 -2.75
CA ASP A 425 16.35 10.83 -2.74
C ASP A 425 17.03 9.99 -1.65
N VAL A 426 16.47 10.00 -0.43
CA VAL A 426 16.97 9.20 0.69
C VAL A 426 16.85 7.71 0.39
N ALA A 427 15.71 7.27 -0.10
CA ALA A 427 15.46 5.86 -0.39
C ALA A 427 16.40 5.32 -1.48
N LEU A 428 16.69 6.10 -2.53
CA LEU A 428 17.67 5.68 -3.54
C LEU A 428 19.07 5.54 -2.94
N GLU A 429 19.51 6.52 -2.15
CA GLU A 429 20.85 6.49 -1.55
C GLU A 429 21.01 5.28 -0.64
N MET A 430 20.00 4.99 0.19
CA MET A 430 20.02 3.86 1.13
C MET A 430 19.86 2.51 0.41
N ALA A 431 19.11 2.45 -0.69
CA ALA A 431 18.93 1.23 -1.46
C ALA A 431 20.09 0.93 -2.43
N ARG A 432 20.95 1.91 -2.76
CA ARG A 432 21.93 1.82 -3.85
C ARG A 432 22.82 0.57 -3.77
N GLY A 433 23.24 0.17 -2.57
CA GLY A 433 24.06 -1.02 -2.35
C GLY A 433 23.37 -2.36 -2.64
N HIS A 434 22.04 -2.35 -2.83
CA HIS A 434 21.22 -3.52 -3.11
C HIS A 434 20.76 -3.62 -4.58
N LEU A 435 21.06 -2.61 -5.40
CA LEU A 435 20.60 -2.53 -6.78
C LEU A 435 21.72 -2.89 -7.75
N ASP A 436 21.37 -3.46 -8.90
CA ASP A 436 22.29 -3.52 -10.04
C ASP A 436 22.58 -2.10 -10.58
N GLY A 437 23.75 -1.94 -11.22
CA GLY A 437 24.21 -0.62 -11.69
C GLY A 437 23.29 0.02 -12.75
N GLU A 438 22.56 -0.79 -13.51
CA GLU A 438 21.65 -0.30 -14.55
C GLU A 438 20.36 0.23 -13.91
N LEU A 439 19.77 -0.49 -12.95
CA LEU A 439 18.59 -0.07 -12.21
C LEU A 439 18.88 1.19 -11.37
N ALA A 440 20.04 1.24 -10.71
CA ALA A 440 20.49 2.44 -10.01
C ALA A 440 20.61 3.64 -10.96
N TRP A 441 21.11 3.42 -12.19
CA TRP A 441 21.20 4.46 -13.21
C TRP A 441 19.82 4.91 -13.72
N ILE A 442 18.90 3.98 -14.00
CA ILE A 442 17.53 4.29 -14.44
C ILE A 442 16.84 5.20 -13.42
N ILE A 443 16.94 4.87 -12.14
CA ILE A 443 16.32 5.65 -11.07
C ILE A 443 17.03 7.00 -10.91
N GLY A 444 18.36 7.03 -11.00
CA GLY A 444 19.12 8.28 -11.03
C GLY A 444 18.72 9.21 -12.19
N ASP A 445 18.44 8.66 -13.38
CA ASP A 445 17.97 9.40 -14.54
C ASP A 445 16.54 9.96 -14.35
N ILE A 446 15.66 9.23 -13.65
CA ILE A 446 14.35 9.73 -13.21
C ILE A 446 14.54 10.93 -12.28
N LEU A 447 15.45 10.85 -11.30
CA LEU A 447 15.72 11.93 -10.34
C LEU A 447 16.30 13.18 -11.00
N ALA A 448 17.17 13.00 -12.00
CA ALA A 448 17.77 14.11 -12.74
C ALA A 448 16.77 14.82 -13.66
N ASN A 449 15.73 14.11 -14.13
CA ASN A 449 14.79 14.59 -15.13
C ASN A 449 13.34 14.60 -14.64
N ARG A 450 13.11 14.91 -13.37
CA ARG A 450 11.82 14.82 -12.67
C ARG A 450 10.60 15.33 -13.45
N THR A 451 10.76 16.39 -14.23
CA THR A 451 9.67 17.04 -14.97
C THR A 451 9.48 16.53 -16.40
N ALA A 452 10.29 15.58 -16.86
CA ALA A 452 10.22 15.09 -18.22
C ALA A 452 8.99 14.19 -18.44
N TRP A 453 8.35 14.34 -19.61
CA TRP A 453 7.10 13.65 -19.96
C TRP A 453 7.20 12.11 -19.95
N TRP A 454 8.40 11.56 -20.17
CA TRP A 454 8.64 10.11 -20.21
C TRP A 454 8.85 9.48 -18.83
N VAL A 455 8.97 10.30 -17.77
CA VAL A 455 9.25 9.83 -16.40
C VAL A 455 8.23 8.80 -15.90
N PRO A 456 6.90 8.99 -16.04
CA PRO A 456 5.92 8.00 -15.58
C PRO A 456 6.17 6.60 -16.15
N GLY A 457 6.49 6.51 -17.44
CA GLY A 457 6.80 5.25 -18.10
C GLY A 457 8.05 4.57 -17.54
N LYS A 458 9.13 5.34 -17.32
CA LYS A 458 10.36 4.81 -16.70
C LYS A 458 10.16 4.40 -15.25
N ILE A 459 9.29 5.09 -14.50
CA ILE A 459 8.94 4.68 -13.13
C ILE A 459 8.33 3.28 -13.15
N VAL A 460 7.31 3.04 -13.98
CA VAL A 460 6.65 1.72 -14.06
C VAL A 460 7.64 0.63 -14.47
N GLN A 461 8.53 0.90 -15.42
CA GLN A 461 9.62 0.00 -15.79
C GLN A 461 10.56 -0.31 -14.61
N ALA A 462 11.00 0.73 -13.89
CA ALA A 462 11.89 0.58 -12.74
C ALA A 462 11.21 -0.22 -11.62
N ARG A 463 9.92 0.01 -11.37
CA ARG A 463 9.12 -0.70 -10.36
C ARG A 463 8.93 -2.17 -10.67
N HIS A 464 8.65 -2.53 -11.93
CA HIS A 464 8.61 -3.93 -12.37
C HIS A 464 9.96 -4.63 -12.14
N ARG A 465 11.08 -3.93 -12.41
CA ARG A 465 12.42 -4.46 -12.10
C ARG A 465 12.66 -4.57 -10.60
N LEU A 466 12.26 -3.56 -9.81
CA LEU A 466 12.42 -3.51 -8.35
C LEU A 466 11.61 -4.59 -7.64
N LYS A 467 10.46 -4.99 -8.19
CA LYS A 467 9.58 -6.04 -7.65
C LYS A 467 10.36 -7.28 -7.23
N GLN A 468 11.23 -7.77 -8.12
CA GLN A 468 12.05 -8.95 -7.83
C GLN A 468 13.11 -8.71 -6.74
N TYR A 469 13.47 -7.47 -6.41
CA TYR A 469 14.46 -7.15 -5.40
C TYR A 469 13.80 -7.06 -4.02
N TRP A 470 12.72 -6.29 -3.88
CA TRP A 470 12.06 -6.14 -2.58
C TRP A 470 11.21 -7.35 -2.18
N GLN A 471 10.81 -8.21 -3.13
CA GLN A 471 10.12 -9.48 -2.82
C GLN A 471 11.06 -10.60 -2.38
N ARG A 472 12.38 -10.47 -2.53
CA ARG A 472 13.32 -11.50 -2.07
C ARG A 472 13.28 -11.64 -0.55
N GLU A 473 13.37 -12.88 -0.09
CA GLU A 473 13.61 -13.19 1.32
C GLU A 473 14.90 -12.50 1.78
N GLY A 474 14.88 -11.85 2.95
CA GLY A 474 16.01 -11.04 3.43
C GLY A 474 16.20 -9.70 2.71
N ALA A 475 15.31 -9.27 1.81
CA ALA A 475 15.46 -7.99 1.13
C ALA A 475 15.43 -6.81 2.12
N SER A 476 16.35 -5.88 1.94
CA SER A 476 16.41 -4.65 2.72
C SER A 476 15.11 -3.86 2.59
N ARG A 477 14.59 -3.36 3.72
CA ARG A 477 13.43 -2.46 3.72
C ARG A 477 13.65 -1.21 2.86
N ASP A 478 14.90 -0.78 2.67
CA ASP A 478 15.23 0.41 1.90
C ASP A 478 14.86 0.25 0.42
N VAL A 479 14.92 -0.99 -0.10
CA VAL A 479 14.48 -1.30 -1.47
C VAL A 479 12.96 -1.19 -1.61
N LEU A 480 12.21 -1.64 -0.59
CA LEU A 480 10.74 -1.50 -0.58
C LEU A 480 10.32 -0.03 -0.39
N LEU A 481 10.99 0.71 0.49
CA LEU A 481 10.79 2.15 0.64
C LEU A 481 11.04 2.91 -0.66
N LEU A 482 12.06 2.51 -1.44
CA LEU A 482 12.30 3.07 -2.77
C LEU A 482 11.16 2.78 -3.74
N ASP A 483 10.62 1.56 -3.76
CA ASP A 483 9.46 1.23 -4.60
C ASP A 483 8.20 2.00 -4.18
N ILE A 484 7.97 2.20 -2.89
CA ILE A 484 6.88 3.04 -2.35
C ILE A 484 7.06 4.51 -2.74
N ALA A 485 8.28 5.03 -2.65
CA ALA A 485 8.61 6.40 -3.03
C ALA A 485 8.37 6.63 -4.54
N LEU A 486 8.76 5.66 -5.38
CA LEU A 486 8.53 5.69 -6.81
C LEU A 486 7.03 5.62 -7.15
N ASP A 487 6.25 4.79 -6.46
CA ASP A 487 4.79 4.69 -6.65
C ASP A 487 4.08 6.02 -6.31
N SER A 488 4.50 6.64 -5.20
CA SER A 488 4.00 7.95 -4.77
C SER A 488 4.39 9.05 -5.76
N TYR A 489 5.62 8.99 -6.30
CA TYR A 489 6.09 9.93 -7.29
C TYR A 489 5.36 9.76 -8.64
N PHE A 490 5.07 8.53 -9.04
CA PHE A 490 4.24 8.24 -10.22
C PHE A 490 2.87 8.91 -10.12
N ARG A 491 2.18 8.76 -8.97
CA ARG A 491 0.90 9.44 -8.70
C ARG A 491 1.02 10.95 -8.94
N LEU A 492 2.04 11.58 -8.36
CA LEU A 492 2.28 13.02 -8.50
C LEU A 492 2.50 13.45 -9.96
N CYS A 493 3.22 12.65 -10.75
CA CYS A 493 3.41 12.93 -12.18
C CYS A 493 2.08 12.89 -12.95
N VAL A 494 1.23 11.88 -12.69
CA VAL A 494 -0.08 11.76 -13.34
C VAL A 494 -1.01 12.90 -12.92
N GLU A 495 -1.03 13.27 -11.64
CA GLU A 495 -1.83 14.39 -11.12
C GLU A 495 -1.48 15.75 -11.75
N ARG A 496 -0.21 15.98 -12.03
CA ARG A 496 0.28 17.23 -12.64
C ARG A 496 0.01 17.33 -14.14
N THR A 497 -0.43 16.23 -14.77
CA THR A 497 -0.64 16.21 -16.22
C THR A 497 -1.94 16.96 -16.57
N ASP A 498 -1.87 17.89 -17.52
CA ASP A 498 -3.06 18.56 -18.07
C ASP A 498 -3.83 17.60 -18.97
N LEU A 499 -4.75 16.83 -18.38
CA LEU A 499 -5.57 15.84 -19.07
C LEU A 499 -6.45 16.43 -20.17
N GLY A 500 -6.80 17.72 -20.07
CA GLY A 500 -7.64 18.40 -21.08
C GLY A 500 -6.92 18.58 -22.42
N SER A 501 -5.59 18.73 -22.37
CA SER A 501 -4.73 18.89 -23.54
C SER A 501 -4.45 17.57 -24.28
N LEU A 502 -4.68 16.43 -23.63
CA LEU A 502 -4.29 15.12 -24.15
C LEU A 502 -5.22 14.62 -25.27
N SER A 503 -4.62 13.93 -26.23
CA SER A 503 -5.38 13.16 -27.20
C SER A 503 -6.07 11.97 -26.52
N GLY A 504 -7.04 11.35 -27.21
CA GLY A 504 -7.66 10.14 -26.68
C GLY A 504 -6.65 8.98 -26.56
N ASP A 505 -5.68 8.89 -27.47
CA ASP A 505 -4.64 7.86 -27.44
C ASP A 505 -3.68 8.04 -26.27
N ASP A 506 -3.34 9.29 -25.94
CA ASP A 506 -2.51 9.60 -24.78
C ASP A 506 -3.24 9.25 -23.47
N LEU A 507 -4.54 9.55 -23.38
CA LEU A 507 -5.36 9.15 -22.22
C LEU A 507 -5.44 7.63 -22.07
N ILE A 508 -5.63 6.89 -23.15
CA ILE A 508 -5.63 5.41 -23.12
C ILE A 508 -4.27 4.89 -22.69
N SER A 509 -3.19 5.48 -23.19
CA SER A 509 -1.83 5.11 -22.79
C SER A 509 -1.59 5.34 -21.30
N LEU A 510 -2.10 6.45 -20.74
CA LEU A 510 -2.05 6.71 -19.30
C LEU A 510 -2.94 5.76 -18.49
N VAL A 511 -4.14 5.40 -18.99
CA VAL A 511 -5.00 4.40 -18.33
C VAL A 511 -4.28 3.07 -18.21
N ILE A 512 -3.68 2.59 -19.31
CA ILE A 512 -2.86 1.37 -19.31
C ILE A 512 -1.70 1.52 -18.33
N LEU A 513 -1.01 2.65 -18.34
CA LEU A 513 0.15 2.88 -17.48
C LEU A 513 -0.21 2.90 -15.98
N VAL A 514 -1.35 3.49 -15.59
CA VAL A 514 -1.84 3.47 -14.20
C VAL A 514 -2.22 2.07 -13.76
N LEU A 515 -2.89 1.29 -14.62
CA LEU A 515 -3.21 -0.12 -14.36
C LEU A 515 -1.95 -0.98 -14.27
N ASP A 516 -0.96 -0.75 -15.13
CA ASP A 516 0.32 -1.45 -15.11
C ASP A 516 1.13 -1.13 -13.85
N ASN A 517 1.14 0.14 -13.43
CA ASN A 517 1.71 0.55 -12.14
C ASN A 517 1.02 -0.16 -10.96
N ALA A 518 -0.32 -0.25 -10.98
CA ALA A 518 -1.08 -0.95 -9.94
C ALA A 518 -0.73 -2.45 -9.88
N SER A 519 -0.49 -3.09 -11.03
CA SER A 519 -0.13 -4.52 -11.09
C SER A 519 1.17 -4.88 -10.35
N VAL A 520 2.02 -3.90 -10.04
CA VAL A 520 3.25 -4.14 -9.29
C VAL A 520 2.95 -4.58 -7.85
N ALA A 521 2.01 -3.91 -7.17
CA ALA A 521 1.82 -4.04 -5.72
C ALA A 521 0.36 -4.16 -5.24
N ALA A 522 -0.65 -3.92 -6.08
CA ALA A 522 -2.06 -3.97 -5.65
C ALA A 522 -2.58 -5.42 -5.47
N GLU A 523 -1.99 -6.39 -6.17
CA GLU A 523 -2.29 -7.83 -6.09
C GLU A 523 -3.78 -8.15 -6.21
N SER A 524 -4.46 -7.45 -7.11
CA SER A 524 -5.89 -7.61 -7.41
C SER A 524 -6.07 -8.25 -8.79
N SER A 525 -6.69 -9.43 -8.82
CA SER A 525 -7.03 -10.13 -10.07
C SER A 525 -7.93 -9.30 -10.98
N ASP A 526 -8.81 -8.48 -10.39
CA ASP A 526 -9.79 -7.68 -11.14
C ASP A 526 -9.11 -6.49 -11.83
N LEU A 527 -8.14 -5.84 -11.17
CA LEU A 527 -7.32 -4.79 -11.78
C LEU A 527 -6.38 -5.36 -12.85
N GLU A 528 -5.84 -6.56 -12.65
CA GLU A 528 -5.06 -7.28 -13.66
C GLU A 528 -5.90 -7.66 -14.88
N ALA A 529 -7.14 -8.11 -14.67
CA ALA A 529 -8.09 -8.38 -15.74
C ALA A 529 -8.42 -7.09 -16.53
N ALA A 530 -8.59 -5.97 -15.84
CA ALA A 530 -8.81 -4.67 -16.47
C ALA A 530 -7.60 -4.24 -17.32
N LEU A 531 -6.37 -4.41 -16.82
CA LEU A 531 -5.15 -4.16 -17.57
C LEU A 531 -5.06 -5.03 -18.84
N SER A 532 -5.32 -6.32 -18.70
CA SER A 532 -5.31 -7.28 -19.81
C SER A 532 -6.33 -6.91 -20.89
N LEU A 533 -7.54 -6.52 -20.48
CA LEU A 533 -8.58 -6.05 -21.39
C LEU A 533 -8.13 -4.80 -22.14
N TRP A 534 -7.60 -3.79 -21.44
CA TRP A 534 -7.13 -2.56 -22.09
C TRP A 534 -6.00 -2.80 -23.09
N ARG A 535 -5.03 -3.67 -22.78
CA ARG A 535 -3.97 -4.05 -23.72
C ARG A 535 -4.55 -4.63 -25.01
N ARG A 536 -5.49 -5.57 -24.90
CA ARG A 536 -6.17 -6.20 -26.06
C ARG A 536 -7.04 -5.23 -26.86
N VAL A 537 -7.71 -4.29 -26.19
CA VAL A 537 -8.50 -3.24 -26.85
C VAL A 537 -7.59 -2.27 -27.59
N ALA A 538 -6.45 -1.91 -26.99
CA ALA A 538 -5.51 -0.94 -27.55
C ALA A 538 -4.75 -1.44 -28.79
N GLU A 539 -4.68 -2.76 -29.01
CA GLU A 539 -4.04 -3.39 -30.19
C GLU A 539 -4.91 -3.34 -31.46
N GLN A 540 -6.21 -3.08 -31.32
CA GLN A 540 -7.14 -3.02 -32.44
C GLN A 540 -7.12 -1.64 -33.13
N GLU A 541 -7.74 -1.55 -34.31
CA GLU A 541 -7.91 -0.28 -35.01
C GLU A 541 -8.81 0.66 -34.20
N ARG A 542 -8.19 1.72 -33.69
CA ARG A 542 -8.83 2.62 -32.72
C ARG A 542 -9.77 3.61 -33.39
N TRP A 543 -10.68 4.14 -32.59
CA TRP A 543 -11.63 5.19 -32.93
C TRP A 543 -12.71 4.83 -33.97
N SER A 544 -12.81 3.57 -34.40
CA SER A 544 -14.02 3.09 -35.08
C SER A 544 -15.20 3.04 -34.11
N GLY A 545 -16.42 3.12 -34.62
CA GLY A 545 -17.62 3.09 -33.77
C GLY A 545 -17.73 1.81 -32.93
N ASP A 546 -17.41 0.66 -33.52
CA ASP A 546 -17.44 -0.63 -32.82
C ASP A 546 -16.31 -0.74 -31.79
N TRP A 547 -15.10 -0.31 -32.15
CA TRP A 547 -13.98 -0.25 -31.20
C TRP A 547 -14.27 0.69 -30.04
N ALA A 548 -14.89 1.84 -30.28
CA ALA A 548 -15.18 2.82 -29.23
C ALA A 548 -16.21 2.27 -28.23
N ARG A 549 -17.16 1.43 -28.67
CA ARG A 549 -18.06 0.69 -27.76
C ARG A 549 -17.30 -0.34 -26.93
N LEU A 550 -16.36 -1.06 -27.55
CA LEU A 550 -15.49 -2.00 -26.83
C LEU A 550 -14.61 -1.29 -25.77
N ALA A 551 -14.02 -0.16 -26.13
CA ALA A 551 -13.23 0.68 -25.22
C ALA A 551 -14.08 1.30 -24.10
N MET A 552 -15.35 1.60 -24.35
CA MET A 552 -16.30 2.00 -23.32
C MET A 552 -16.54 0.86 -22.33
N ALA A 553 -16.82 -0.35 -22.83
CA ALA A 553 -16.99 -1.52 -21.97
C ALA A 553 -15.73 -1.79 -21.12
N ALA A 554 -14.53 -1.60 -21.67
CA ALA A 554 -13.28 -1.71 -20.91
C ALA A 554 -13.14 -0.62 -19.84
N SER A 555 -13.57 0.61 -20.15
CA SER A 555 -13.61 1.73 -19.21
C SER A 555 -14.57 1.46 -18.05
N ASP A 556 -15.78 1.01 -18.35
CA ASP A 556 -16.81 0.67 -17.34
C ASP A 556 -16.36 -0.51 -16.47
N PHE A 557 -15.79 -1.55 -17.07
CA PHE A 557 -15.21 -2.67 -16.34
C PHE A 557 -14.09 -2.22 -15.39
N SER A 558 -13.18 -1.38 -15.88
CA SER A 558 -12.09 -0.82 -15.06
C SER A 558 -12.59 0.02 -13.89
N ALA A 559 -13.68 0.78 -14.09
CA ALA A 559 -14.31 1.56 -13.03
C ALA A 559 -14.93 0.65 -11.96
N LEU A 560 -15.56 -0.46 -12.35
CA LEU A 560 -16.10 -1.45 -11.41
C LEU A 560 -15.01 -2.15 -10.61
N CYS A 561 -13.93 -2.61 -11.26
CA CYS A 561 -12.78 -3.22 -10.59
C CYS A 561 -12.15 -2.26 -9.57
N LEU A 562 -11.99 -0.99 -9.97
CA LEU A 562 -11.48 0.05 -9.08
C LEU A 562 -12.42 0.29 -7.90
N GLN A 563 -13.73 0.36 -8.14
CA GLN A 563 -14.72 0.63 -7.09
C GLN A 563 -14.70 -0.48 -6.04
N GLU A 564 -14.73 -1.76 -6.45
CA GLU A 564 -14.67 -2.90 -5.52
C GLU A 564 -13.39 -2.87 -4.67
N TYR A 565 -12.23 -2.64 -5.32
CA TYR A 565 -10.95 -2.55 -4.63
C TYR A 565 -10.93 -1.43 -3.57
N MET A 566 -11.47 -0.27 -3.91
CA MET A 566 -11.49 0.89 -3.02
C MET A 566 -12.54 0.79 -1.92
N ASP A 567 -13.72 0.26 -2.22
CA ASP A 567 -14.78 0.01 -1.24
C ASP A 567 -14.28 -0.98 -0.18
N ARG A 568 -13.46 -1.98 -0.57
CA ARG A 568 -12.84 -2.91 0.38
C ARG A 568 -11.84 -2.21 1.31
N ILE A 569 -10.96 -1.35 0.79
CA ILE A 569 -10.03 -0.57 1.62
C ILE A 569 -10.79 0.33 2.60
N ALA A 570 -11.73 1.14 2.09
CA ALA A 570 -12.51 2.07 2.90
C ALA A 570 -13.35 1.34 3.96
N GLY A 571 -13.97 0.21 3.60
CA GLY A 571 -14.76 -0.62 4.49
C GLY A 571 -13.97 -1.22 5.65
N LEU A 572 -12.67 -1.49 5.46
CA LEU A 572 -11.79 -2.02 6.51
C LEU A 572 -11.25 -0.93 7.44
N VAL A 573 -10.95 0.27 6.94
CA VAL A 573 -10.28 1.32 7.74
C VAL A 573 -11.24 2.31 8.40
N GLN A 574 -12.38 2.60 7.77
CA GLN A 574 -13.33 3.61 8.28
C GLN A 574 -13.94 3.24 9.63
N PRO A 575 -14.34 1.97 9.91
CA PRO A 575 -14.87 1.60 11.22
C PRO A 575 -13.88 1.91 12.35
N PHE A 576 -12.63 1.47 12.22
CA PHE A 576 -11.60 1.74 13.23
C PHE A 576 -11.33 3.24 13.42
N ALA A 577 -11.37 4.04 12.36
CA ALA A 577 -11.22 5.49 12.48
C ALA A 577 -12.37 6.12 13.29
N ASN A 578 -13.59 5.62 13.15
CA ASN A 578 -14.74 6.05 13.96
C ASN A 578 -14.55 5.67 15.44
N ASP A 579 -13.96 4.52 15.73
CA ASP A 579 -13.70 4.08 17.09
C ASP A 579 -12.59 4.92 17.75
N PHE A 580 -11.50 5.21 17.03
CA PHE A 580 -10.46 6.14 17.50
C PHE A 580 -11.01 7.53 17.80
N LYS A 581 -11.94 8.04 16.98
CA LYS A 581 -12.61 9.30 17.25
C LYS A 581 -13.26 9.32 18.63
N ALA A 582 -13.99 8.26 18.97
CA ALA A 582 -14.69 8.14 20.24
C ALA A 582 -13.71 8.00 21.41
N ALA A 583 -12.64 7.20 21.25
CA ALA A 583 -11.67 6.92 22.30
C ALA A 583 -10.68 8.08 22.56
N CYS A 584 -10.29 8.83 21.52
CA CYS A 584 -9.18 9.79 21.58
C CYS A 584 -9.61 11.26 21.40
N ASN A 585 -10.92 11.54 21.38
CA ASN A 585 -11.48 12.89 21.21
C ASN A 585 -10.98 13.63 19.95
N ILE A 586 -10.88 12.89 18.84
CA ILE A 586 -10.43 13.45 17.54
C ILE A 586 -11.56 14.29 16.93
N GLU A 587 -11.22 15.46 16.36
CA GLU A 587 -12.22 16.31 15.72
C GLU A 587 -12.94 15.57 14.57
N PRO A 588 -14.28 15.65 14.46
CA PRO A 588 -15.05 14.91 13.46
C PRO A 588 -14.61 15.13 12.00
N LYS A 589 -14.11 16.33 11.68
CA LYS A 589 -13.69 16.70 10.32
C LYS A 589 -12.56 15.83 9.77
N TYR A 590 -11.71 15.28 10.64
CA TYR A 590 -10.61 14.40 10.23
C TYR A 590 -11.03 12.94 10.02
N ILE A 591 -12.22 12.56 10.51
CA ILE A 591 -12.69 11.17 10.55
C ILE A 591 -13.83 10.91 9.56
N LEU A 592 -14.68 11.91 9.31
CA LEU A 592 -15.91 11.77 8.51
C LEU A 592 -15.70 11.04 7.16
N ASN A 593 -14.62 11.37 6.46
CA ASN A 593 -14.26 10.80 5.15
C ASN A 593 -12.90 10.09 5.19
N PHE A 594 -12.48 9.57 6.35
CA PHE A 594 -11.15 8.99 6.52
C PHE A 594 -10.84 7.90 5.48
N GLY A 595 -11.74 6.94 5.29
CA GLY A 595 -11.58 5.87 4.31
C GLY A 595 -11.53 6.38 2.88
N GLU A 596 -12.29 7.43 2.54
CA GLU A 596 -12.22 8.06 1.21
C GLU A 596 -10.85 8.73 0.99
N GLU A 597 -10.32 9.42 2.00
CA GLU A 597 -8.98 10.01 1.94
C GLU A 597 -7.88 8.95 1.90
N VAL A 598 -8.13 7.75 2.44
CA VAL A 598 -7.23 6.60 2.29
C VAL A 598 -7.18 6.11 0.86
N VAL A 599 -8.35 5.98 0.24
CA VAL A 599 -8.54 5.59 -1.15
C VAL A 599 -7.96 6.63 -2.11
N ARG A 600 -8.24 7.94 -1.92
CA ARG A 600 -7.75 9.05 -2.75
C ARG A 600 -6.21 9.18 -2.72
N GLY A 601 -5.60 8.75 -1.62
CA GLY A 601 -4.14 8.69 -1.47
C GLY A 601 -3.48 7.60 -2.31
N GLN A 602 -4.23 6.59 -2.80
CA GLN A 602 -3.65 5.51 -3.59
C GLN A 602 -3.31 5.94 -5.01
N PRO A 603 -2.14 5.57 -5.58
CA PRO A 603 -1.78 5.90 -6.96
C PRO A 603 -2.78 5.41 -8.01
N VAL A 604 -3.36 4.23 -7.82
CA VAL A 604 -4.37 3.65 -8.73
C VAL A 604 -5.69 4.45 -8.75
N PHE A 605 -5.94 5.33 -7.76
CA PHE A 605 -7.11 6.22 -7.76
C PHE A 605 -7.15 7.13 -9.00
N MET A 606 -5.99 7.46 -9.58
CA MET A 606 -5.88 8.25 -10.81
C MET A 606 -6.59 7.63 -12.00
N LEU A 607 -6.84 6.32 -11.97
CA LEU A 607 -7.66 5.64 -12.97
C LEU A 607 -9.07 6.26 -13.05
N SER A 608 -9.70 6.58 -11.92
CA SER A 608 -11.03 7.21 -11.91
C SER A 608 -11.05 8.58 -12.62
N VAL A 609 -9.99 9.36 -12.44
CA VAL A 609 -9.83 10.69 -13.04
C VAL A 609 -9.61 10.55 -14.55
N LEU A 610 -8.76 9.61 -14.96
CA LEU A 610 -8.47 9.34 -16.37
C LEU A 610 -9.69 8.81 -17.12
N LEU A 611 -10.44 7.88 -16.55
CA LEU A 611 -11.67 7.34 -17.15
C LEU A 611 -12.72 8.43 -17.35
N ARG A 612 -12.84 9.35 -16.39
CA ARG A 612 -13.72 10.53 -16.52
C ARG A 612 -13.30 11.45 -17.66
N ALA A 613 -12.00 11.65 -17.86
CA ALA A 613 -11.48 12.46 -18.96
C ALA A 613 -11.63 11.77 -20.34
N LEU A 614 -11.48 10.44 -20.37
CA LEU A 614 -11.56 9.62 -21.58
C LEU A 614 -13.01 9.41 -22.07
N GLY A 615 -13.96 9.26 -21.14
CA GLY A 615 -15.36 8.94 -21.42
C GLY A 615 -16.00 9.78 -22.53
N PRO A 616 -15.92 11.13 -22.52
CA PRO A 616 -16.50 11.96 -23.58
C PRO A 616 -15.93 11.68 -24.97
N LYS A 617 -14.63 11.39 -25.09
CA LYS A 617 -13.99 11.10 -26.38
C LYS A 617 -14.47 9.75 -26.94
N LEU A 618 -14.56 8.72 -26.09
CA LEU A 618 -15.06 7.41 -26.49
C LEU A 618 -16.54 7.45 -26.88
N ARG A 619 -17.39 8.19 -26.13
CA ARG A 619 -18.81 8.36 -26.48
C ARG A 619 -18.98 9.02 -27.84
N GLY A 620 -18.23 10.09 -28.10
CA GLY A 620 -18.24 10.78 -29.39
C GLY A 620 -17.89 9.84 -30.56
N ALA A 621 -16.86 9.01 -30.41
CA ALA A 621 -16.46 8.06 -31.44
C ALA A 621 -17.46 6.90 -31.61
N ALA A 622 -18.08 6.44 -30.52
CA ALA A 622 -19.09 5.37 -30.55
C ALA A 622 -20.46 5.84 -31.10
N SER A 623 -20.60 7.13 -31.42
CA SER A 623 -21.90 7.78 -31.70
C SER A 623 -22.92 7.53 -30.59
N LEU A 624 -22.43 7.40 -29.35
CA LEU A 624 -23.28 7.30 -28.17
C LEU A 624 -23.65 8.70 -27.72
N GLY A 625 -24.91 8.89 -27.33
CA GLY A 625 -25.35 10.14 -26.75
C GLY A 625 -24.62 10.47 -25.44
N PRO A 626 -24.73 11.72 -24.95
CA PRO A 626 -24.20 12.13 -23.64
C PRO A 626 -24.91 11.44 -22.45
N TRP A 627 -25.78 10.47 -22.70
CA TRP A 627 -26.64 9.81 -21.72
C TRP A 627 -26.00 8.50 -21.26
N GLN A 628 -26.13 8.20 -19.97
CA GLN A 628 -25.93 6.86 -19.44
C GLN A 628 -27.31 6.25 -19.21
N VAL A 629 -27.69 5.28 -20.04
CA VAL A 629 -28.97 4.61 -19.90
C VAL A 629 -28.88 3.64 -18.72
N VAL A 630 -29.65 3.88 -17.66
CA VAL A 630 -29.67 3.06 -16.42
C VAL A 630 -30.70 1.93 -16.54
N SER A 631 -31.76 2.16 -17.32
CA SER A 631 -32.75 1.14 -17.72
C SER A 631 -33.16 1.37 -19.18
N ALA A 632 -33.14 0.32 -20.00
CA ALA A 632 -33.48 0.38 -21.42
C ALA A 632 -34.97 0.09 -21.62
N ALA A 633 -35.79 1.14 -21.53
CA ALA A 633 -37.21 1.14 -21.89
C ALA A 633 -37.56 2.52 -22.48
N GLY A 634 -38.68 2.63 -23.21
CA GLY A 634 -39.07 3.87 -23.90
C GLY A 634 -40.32 4.48 -23.31
N ALA A 635 -40.27 5.77 -22.94
CA ALA A 635 -41.34 6.46 -22.24
C ALA A 635 -41.89 7.63 -23.04
N ASP A 636 -43.22 7.76 -23.04
CA ASP A 636 -43.94 8.93 -23.55
C ASP A 636 -44.55 9.72 -22.38
N GLY A 637 -44.37 11.04 -22.38
CA GLY A 637 -44.93 11.89 -21.33
C GLY A 637 -44.62 13.37 -21.49
N GLU A 638 -45.29 14.18 -20.67
CA GLU A 638 -45.01 15.62 -20.58
C GLU A 638 -43.74 15.86 -19.78
N VAL A 639 -42.82 16.70 -20.29
CA VAL A 639 -41.55 16.98 -19.63
C VAL A 639 -41.73 18.01 -18.51
N LEU A 640 -41.35 17.64 -17.29
CA LEU A 640 -41.37 18.48 -16.10
C LEU A 640 -39.96 18.71 -15.57
N LEU A 641 -39.52 19.96 -15.51
CA LEU A 641 -38.21 20.33 -14.98
C LEU A 641 -38.32 20.68 -13.48
N LEU A 642 -37.50 20.04 -12.65
CA LEU A 642 -37.46 20.24 -11.20
C LEU A 642 -36.02 20.43 -10.70
N PRO A 643 -35.78 21.18 -9.62
CA PRO A 643 -34.45 21.24 -9.01
C PRO A 643 -34.06 19.91 -8.34
N ASN A 644 -35.00 19.25 -7.67
CA ASN A 644 -34.87 17.96 -7.00
C ASN A 644 -36.24 17.25 -6.93
N LEU A 645 -36.25 15.99 -6.47
CA LEU A 645 -37.50 15.22 -6.32
C LEU A 645 -38.26 15.50 -5.02
N ASP A 646 -37.64 16.15 -4.02
CA ASP A 646 -38.25 16.36 -2.69
C ASP A 646 -39.62 17.05 -2.73
N GLY A 647 -39.78 18.05 -3.59
CA GLY A 647 -41.01 18.84 -3.70
C GLY A 647 -42.20 18.10 -4.33
N VAL A 648 -41.99 16.94 -4.94
CA VAL A 648 -43.03 16.16 -5.63
C VAL A 648 -43.27 14.79 -5.02
N GLN A 649 -42.55 14.42 -3.96
CA GLN A 649 -42.71 13.13 -3.28
C GLN A 649 -44.15 12.93 -2.79
N GLY A 650 -44.66 11.70 -2.93
CA GLY A 650 -46.03 11.34 -2.52
C GLY A 650 -47.15 11.89 -3.41
N GLN A 651 -46.84 12.64 -4.46
CA GLN A 651 -47.83 13.15 -5.41
C GLN A 651 -48.13 12.13 -6.52
N THR A 652 -49.31 12.24 -7.12
CA THR A 652 -49.68 11.52 -8.35
C THR A 652 -49.71 12.50 -9.50
N MET A 653 -48.92 12.24 -10.55
CA MET A 653 -48.87 13.13 -11.71
C MET A 653 -50.19 13.06 -12.50
N PRO A 654 -50.67 14.19 -13.03
CA PRO A 654 -51.96 14.26 -13.73
C PRO A 654 -51.99 13.39 -15.00
N GLY A 655 -50.84 13.15 -15.63
CA GLY A 655 -50.65 12.27 -16.79
C GLY A 655 -49.29 11.57 -16.75
N ALA A 656 -48.93 10.89 -17.85
CA ALA A 656 -47.59 10.35 -18.01
C ALA A 656 -46.57 11.51 -18.08
N THR A 657 -45.59 11.52 -17.19
CA THR A 657 -44.65 12.63 -17.02
C THR A 657 -43.20 12.15 -17.13
N ILE A 658 -42.37 12.94 -17.81
CA ILE A 658 -40.92 12.75 -17.88
C ILE A 658 -40.28 13.81 -16.99
N ILE A 659 -39.62 13.41 -15.91
CA ILE A 659 -39.01 14.36 -14.97
C ILE A 659 -37.57 14.63 -15.36
N LEU A 660 -37.18 15.91 -15.42
CA LEU A 660 -35.80 16.36 -15.55
C LEU A 660 -35.36 17.02 -14.25
N THR A 661 -34.34 16.48 -13.56
CA THR A 661 -33.83 17.08 -12.31
C THR A 661 -32.37 17.53 -12.38
N GLU A 662 -32.01 18.55 -11.60
CA GLU A 662 -30.62 18.95 -11.44
C GLU A 662 -29.85 18.09 -10.43
N ARG A 663 -30.54 17.57 -9.39
CA ARG A 663 -29.92 16.81 -8.30
C ARG A 663 -30.79 15.63 -7.85
N LEU A 664 -30.13 14.59 -7.36
CA LEU A 664 -30.71 13.40 -6.73
C LEU A 664 -29.86 12.96 -5.53
N THR A 665 -30.51 12.66 -4.42
CA THR A 665 -29.88 12.22 -3.16
C THR A 665 -30.01 10.71 -2.94
N GLY A 666 -30.91 10.03 -3.66
CA GLY A 666 -31.09 8.57 -3.60
C GLY A 666 -32.08 8.10 -2.53
N ASN A 667 -32.63 9.02 -1.76
CA ASN A 667 -33.60 8.72 -0.71
C ASN A 667 -35.03 9.11 -1.12
N GLU A 668 -35.20 9.79 -2.24
CA GLU A 668 -36.50 10.28 -2.71
C GLU A 668 -37.39 9.15 -3.25
N ASP A 669 -38.70 9.29 -3.05
CA ASP A 669 -39.70 8.43 -3.67
C ASP A 669 -40.18 9.01 -5.01
N ILE A 670 -40.39 8.12 -5.98
CA ILE A 670 -40.80 8.50 -7.34
C ILE A 670 -42.33 8.67 -7.39
N PRO A 671 -42.85 9.83 -7.83
CA PRO A 671 -44.27 10.06 -7.95
C PRO A 671 -44.97 9.07 -8.89
N VAL A 672 -46.25 8.77 -8.62
CA VAL A 672 -47.04 7.86 -9.45
C VAL A 672 -47.28 8.48 -10.84
N ARG A 673 -47.18 7.69 -11.92
CA ARG A 673 -47.26 8.09 -13.35
C ARG A 673 -46.07 8.86 -13.93
N VAL A 674 -44.92 8.82 -13.26
CA VAL A 674 -43.65 9.17 -13.91
C VAL A 674 -43.26 8.03 -14.85
N GLY A 675 -43.12 8.33 -16.14
CA GLY A 675 -42.75 7.38 -17.18
C GLY A 675 -41.24 7.30 -17.36
N ALA A 676 -40.53 8.42 -17.28
CA ALA A 676 -39.07 8.48 -17.32
C ALA A 676 -38.51 9.56 -16.37
N GLY A 677 -37.38 9.28 -15.73
CA GLY A 677 -36.56 10.29 -15.05
C GLY A 677 -35.25 10.54 -15.80
N CYS A 678 -34.84 11.79 -15.98
CA CYS A 678 -33.46 12.14 -16.33
C CYS A 678 -32.91 13.16 -15.36
N HIS A 679 -31.64 13.05 -15.03
CA HIS A 679 -31.03 13.88 -14.01
C HIS A 679 -29.60 14.27 -14.35
N HIS A 680 -29.22 15.48 -13.96
CA HIS A 680 -27.87 15.99 -14.16
C HIS A 680 -26.90 15.38 -13.13
N HIS A 681 -25.81 14.79 -13.62
CA HIS A 681 -24.76 14.25 -12.76
C HIS A 681 -23.81 15.34 -12.25
N SER A 682 -24.20 16.01 -11.16
CA SER A 682 -23.27 16.82 -10.34
C SER A 682 -22.87 16.05 -9.08
N GLY A 683 -22.12 14.94 -9.24
CA GLY A 683 -21.38 14.32 -8.13
C GLY A 683 -22.14 13.33 -7.23
N SER A 684 -23.23 12.71 -7.68
CA SER A 684 -23.89 11.60 -6.96
C SER A 684 -23.12 10.28 -7.11
N SER A 685 -23.05 9.45 -6.07
CA SER A 685 -22.28 8.20 -6.07
C SER A 685 -22.94 7.08 -6.91
N THR A 686 -22.18 6.11 -7.42
CA THR A 686 -22.71 4.89 -8.07
C THR A 686 -23.71 4.14 -7.17
N ARG A 687 -23.54 4.25 -5.84
CA ARG A 687 -24.42 3.66 -4.83
C ARG A 687 -25.78 4.36 -4.74
N THR A 688 -25.81 5.68 -4.91
CA THR A 688 -27.04 6.48 -5.01
C THR A 688 -27.86 6.03 -6.22
N LEU A 689 -27.17 5.75 -7.34
CA LEU A 689 -27.77 5.27 -8.58
C LEU A 689 -28.32 3.85 -8.46
N ALA A 690 -27.58 2.93 -7.83
CA ALA A 690 -28.04 1.56 -7.61
C ALA A 690 -29.28 1.47 -6.70
N ARG A 691 -29.37 2.34 -5.67
CA ARG A 691 -30.55 2.42 -4.79
C ARG A 691 -31.79 2.92 -5.52
N HIS A 692 -31.64 3.96 -6.34
CA HIS A 692 -32.74 4.44 -7.20
C HIS A 692 -33.11 3.39 -8.25
N GLN A 693 -32.13 2.72 -8.87
CA GLN A 693 -32.36 1.63 -9.84
C GLN A 693 -33.17 0.46 -9.24
N GLY A 694 -32.92 0.09 -7.99
CA GLY A 694 -33.71 -0.92 -7.29
C GLY A 694 -35.16 -0.49 -7.07
N ARG A 695 -35.38 0.80 -6.75
CA ARG A 695 -36.71 1.37 -6.52
C ARG A 695 -37.50 1.61 -7.80
N THR A 696 -36.86 2.09 -8.88
CA THR A 696 -37.48 2.28 -10.20
C THR A 696 -37.95 0.96 -10.78
N ARG A 697 -37.11 -0.10 -10.70
CA ARG A 697 -37.50 -1.46 -11.10
C ARG A 697 -38.66 -2.01 -10.26
N GLY A 698 -38.68 -1.71 -8.96
CA GLY A 698 -39.79 -2.08 -8.07
C GLY A 698 -41.11 -1.33 -8.34
N ALA A 699 -41.02 -0.10 -8.87
CA ALA A 699 -42.16 0.76 -9.17
C ALA A 699 -42.65 0.70 -10.63
N GLY A 700 -41.94 -0.02 -11.52
CA GLY A 700 -42.26 -0.10 -12.95
C GLY A 700 -42.03 1.22 -13.71
N VAL A 701 -41.15 2.08 -13.20
CA VAL A 701 -40.83 3.41 -13.77
C VAL A 701 -39.50 3.34 -14.52
N GLU A 702 -39.40 4.00 -15.68
CA GLU A 702 -38.21 4.01 -16.53
C GLU A 702 -37.25 5.16 -16.14
N GLU A 703 -35.94 5.03 -16.41
CA GLU A 703 -34.97 6.08 -16.06
C GLU A 703 -33.76 6.10 -17.01
N ALA A 704 -33.43 7.30 -17.52
CA ALA A 704 -32.28 7.56 -18.38
C ALA A 704 -31.42 8.70 -17.78
N MET A 705 -30.17 8.44 -17.42
CA MET A 705 -29.31 9.40 -16.73
C MET A 705 -28.51 10.26 -17.71
N TYR A 706 -28.25 11.53 -17.36
CA TYR A 706 -27.55 12.50 -18.20
C TYR A 706 -26.09 12.74 -17.76
N TRP A 707 -25.15 12.77 -18.70
CA TRP A 707 -23.76 13.20 -18.48
C TRP A 707 -23.37 14.39 -19.38
N ASN A 708 -23.34 15.58 -18.78
CA ASN A 708 -22.72 16.86 -19.21
C ASN A 708 -23.11 17.52 -20.57
N ARG A 709 -23.60 18.77 -20.45
CA ARG A 709 -24.03 19.79 -21.46
C ARG A 709 -25.23 19.46 -22.34
N CYS A 710 -26.46 19.72 -21.86
CA CYS A 710 -27.64 19.73 -22.71
C CYS A 710 -27.45 20.79 -23.80
N ARG A 711 -26.96 20.40 -24.98
CA ARG A 711 -27.43 21.02 -26.21
C ARG A 711 -28.72 20.29 -26.55
N LEU A 712 -29.85 20.85 -26.11
CA LEU A 712 -31.12 20.63 -26.79
C LEU A 712 -30.82 20.86 -28.27
N ILE A 713 -30.87 19.80 -29.09
CA ILE A 713 -30.73 19.95 -30.54
C ILE A 713 -31.91 20.82 -30.95
N PRO A 714 -31.70 22.07 -31.38
CA PRO A 714 -32.81 22.90 -31.81
C PRO A 714 -33.41 22.21 -33.03
N CYS A 715 -34.67 21.78 -32.93
CA CYS A 715 -35.38 21.38 -34.13
C CYS A 715 -35.63 22.66 -34.92
N HIS A 716 -34.77 22.97 -35.89
CA HIS A 716 -34.92 24.12 -36.79
C HIS A 716 -36.20 24.06 -37.67
N VAL A 717 -37.05 23.06 -37.46
CA VAL A 717 -38.21 22.74 -38.32
C VAL A 717 -39.53 22.69 -37.55
N CYS A 718 -39.56 22.61 -36.21
CA CYS A 718 -40.84 22.55 -35.49
C CYS A 718 -40.76 22.97 -34.01
N PRO A 719 -41.63 23.89 -33.51
CA PRO A 719 -41.69 24.30 -32.11
C PRO A 719 -42.54 23.34 -31.24
N ALA A 720 -42.43 22.02 -31.48
CA ALA A 720 -43.20 21.03 -30.74
C ALA A 720 -42.53 20.69 -29.39
N PRO A 721 -43.29 20.53 -28.29
CA PRO A 721 -42.73 20.10 -27.01
C PRO A 721 -42.12 18.69 -27.12
N TYR A 722 -40.97 18.48 -26.48
CA TYR A 722 -40.36 17.15 -26.31
C TYR A 722 -41.32 16.29 -25.50
N ARG A 723 -41.66 15.09 -26.01
CA ARG A 723 -42.66 14.20 -25.39
C ARG A 723 -42.25 12.74 -25.29
N HIS A 724 -41.08 12.39 -25.82
CA HIS A 724 -40.62 11.01 -25.92
C HIS A 724 -39.16 10.90 -25.49
N VAL A 725 -38.86 9.89 -24.69
CA VAL A 725 -37.50 9.41 -24.43
C VAL A 725 -37.37 8.03 -25.06
N ASP A 726 -36.48 7.88 -26.03
CA ASP A 726 -36.23 6.59 -26.67
C ASP A 726 -35.40 5.66 -25.76
N ALA A 727 -35.31 4.37 -26.13
CA ALA A 727 -34.52 3.38 -25.38
C ALA A 727 -33.01 3.68 -25.34
N ALA A 728 -32.53 4.64 -26.14
CA ALA A 728 -31.15 5.14 -26.13
C ALA A 728 -31.00 6.41 -25.26
N GLY A 729 -32.07 6.88 -24.61
CA GLY A 729 -32.09 8.03 -23.70
C GLY A 729 -32.24 9.38 -24.40
N HIS A 730 -32.57 9.43 -25.70
CA HIS A 730 -32.74 10.68 -26.42
C HIS A 730 -34.12 11.30 -26.17
N LEU A 731 -34.15 12.60 -25.84
CA LEU A 731 -35.36 13.42 -25.87
C LEU A 731 -35.72 13.79 -27.32
N VAL A 732 -36.80 13.22 -27.83
CA VAL A 732 -37.26 13.42 -29.22
C VAL A 732 -38.51 14.32 -29.26
N PRO A 733 -38.54 15.36 -30.11
CA PRO A 733 -39.76 16.12 -30.37
C PRO A 733 -40.76 15.25 -31.13
N CYS A 734 -42.02 15.23 -30.68
CA CYS A 734 -43.06 14.40 -31.29
C CYS A 734 -43.35 14.89 -32.73
N ARG A 735 -42.93 14.13 -33.75
CA ARG A 735 -43.37 14.37 -35.14
C ARG A 735 -44.80 13.85 -35.28
N ARG A 736 -45.76 14.75 -35.50
CA ARG A 736 -47.10 14.36 -35.98
C ARG A 736 -46.96 13.77 -37.39
N GLY A 737 -47.24 12.48 -37.53
CA GLY A 737 -47.49 11.84 -38.82
C GLY A 737 -46.34 10.97 -39.30
N SER A 738 -46.65 9.68 -39.46
CA SER A 738 -45.88 8.66 -40.17
C SER A 738 -45.23 9.17 -41.46
N LEU A 739 -43.96 8.84 -41.68
CA LEU A 739 -43.42 8.36 -42.96
C LEU A 739 -42.01 7.83 -42.73
N ARG A 740 -41.76 6.63 -43.28
CA ARG A 740 -40.50 5.91 -43.32
C ARG A 740 -39.33 6.83 -43.74
N CYS A 741 -38.20 6.70 -43.05
CA CYS A 741 -36.85 6.62 -43.62
C CYS A 741 -35.91 6.02 -42.58
#